data_AF-A0A958KFY2-F1
#
_entry.id   AF-A0A958KFY2-F1
#
_cell.length_a   1.000
_cell.length_b   1.000
_cell.length_c   1.000
_cell.angle_alpha   90.00
_cell.angle_beta   90.00
_cell.angle_gamma   90.00
#
_symmetry.space_group_name_H-M   'P 1'
#
loop_
_entity.id
_entity.type
_entity.pdbx_description
1 polymer ?
#
loop_
_entity_poly.entity_id
_entity_poly.type
_entity_poly.pdbx_seq_one_letter_code
_entity_poly.pdbx_strand_id
1 'polypeptide(L)'
;MSDPFNNDQIELLNPRPEHFEQIRELCRRVYPFHLPWAIRQLESHNSYFPDGQLIVYDHEKQKVIGSAFSLIIPWDDYSPQDNWGDFTSGGYFHNHDPKKGGTLYGAEVMVDPDYRGRGIGKMLYEGRRKICDKYNLKRIRAGARLRGYSKFERKMSADEYARNVVNGELSDPTLSFQLKQGFVVIDVAKNYLVDDPESLGYAAVIEWLNPKLATGRDKKRQASSVDAFMKGQKFVPEFLPRELRRLVRRSTLVLGQIIKEREGQDLYRKIEYYRKQLKKARGQDKKVLHRILNRLEGETPADQLKIAHAFALQLEIVNACESAYRTWRLRQRPVIQGLKSKVRLNFVLTAHPTESRSKEIIGTLNRIVDLLLEGIQNNFIFRDTEFSSQVRFLWLHPLSKDKTPTVRDEAEYLFSNIFDEELFDSILEEKPSYDLHLRTWVGGDKDGHPGVDQNVMRECLSLSREYILETLYLKIEYLQHDVEKLVQSGVIKSIKLDQLTRLDSELEKIEEIKPGDGMRVRKWKMLYNNFLKNAHPFIQKHHEVALINRLFEAFPALVLPIELREDAGKIATALNDKNAPIRKMLEGLMSIAGPIDISGYARGLVISHCESHNDIANASALVGGLCKSKKLPVIPLFESREALVNSKKIIESWLSDRRNKETVRAHWQNLFEIMLGYSDSSKQFGVLPSRRLIQKTMFQIEKVLKNYSITPVFFHGSGGSVARGGGSIKEQVSWWPKSAVQRPKQTIQGEMVQRIFSTPEILNSQCVHLANESQLRKVRKTKLETSADLDKFVDLVEKSYRGIVENGELLDALITATPFKYLDALKLGSRPSKRPEKLASIESLRAIPWVLCWTQSRVLWPTWWGVGSAWNQLNDAEKDRLKLFFKTSPFFSSFVKTLGYSLAKVELPVWELYLGKSSQKREIVKSFESEFNAAKDFVHAMSGENGLIWHRPWLEESIRLRSPHIHILNLLQIIAMKNNNEKLLRETLVGIACGMLSTG
;
A
#
# COMPACT_ATOMS: atom_id res chain seq x y z
N MET A 1 -48.11 -30.75 24.94
CA MET A 1 -48.76 -29.44 24.73
C MET A 1 -48.80 -29.20 23.23
N SER A 2 -50.00 -29.17 22.66
CA SER A 2 -50.25 -28.86 21.25
C SER A 2 -49.69 -27.48 20.89
N ASP A 3 -49.03 -27.37 19.74
CA ASP A 3 -48.53 -26.11 19.19
C ASP A 3 -49.75 -25.21 18.87
N PRO A 4 -49.92 -24.04 19.51
CA PRO A 4 -51.09 -23.18 19.31
C PRO A 4 -51.16 -22.55 17.90
N PHE A 5 -50.19 -22.84 17.02
CA PHE A 5 -50.13 -22.32 15.65
C PHE A 5 -50.28 -23.38 14.56
N ASN A 6 -50.53 -24.64 14.94
CA ASN A 6 -50.78 -25.74 14.00
C ASN A 6 -52.24 -26.18 14.13
N ASN A 7 -53.14 -25.41 13.52
CA ASN A 7 -54.52 -25.81 13.30
C ASN A 7 -54.61 -26.19 11.81
N ASP A 8 -55.43 -27.17 11.41
CA ASP A 8 -55.46 -27.79 10.07
C ASP A 8 -55.62 -26.81 8.86
N GLN A 9 -55.80 -25.51 9.11
CA GLN A 9 -56.03 -24.46 8.12
C GLN A 9 -54.80 -23.59 7.78
N ILE A 10 -53.84 -23.36 8.69
CA ILE A 10 -52.67 -22.47 8.45
C ILE A 10 -51.39 -23.20 8.85
N GLU A 11 -50.46 -23.33 7.91
CA GLU A 11 -49.25 -24.12 8.10
C GLU A 11 -47.97 -23.33 7.73
N LEU A 12 -46.89 -23.54 8.48
CA LEU A 12 -45.55 -23.07 8.13
C LEU A 12 -44.81 -24.17 7.37
N LEU A 13 -44.46 -23.92 6.10
CA LEU A 13 -43.79 -24.90 5.24
C LEU A 13 -42.70 -24.27 4.37
N ASN A 14 -41.84 -25.09 3.77
CA ASN A 14 -40.84 -24.63 2.81
C ASN A 14 -41.46 -24.47 1.41
N PRO A 15 -41.14 -23.41 0.65
CA PRO A 15 -41.77 -23.15 -0.63
C PRO A 15 -41.38 -24.18 -1.70
N ARG A 16 -42.32 -24.49 -2.60
CA ARG A 16 -42.15 -25.28 -3.83
C ARG A 16 -42.33 -24.35 -5.04
N PRO A 17 -41.89 -24.74 -6.25
CA PRO A 17 -42.04 -23.90 -7.45
C PRO A 17 -43.46 -23.38 -7.69
N GLU A 18 -44.49 -24.16 -7.37
CA GLU A 18 -45.91 -23.77 -7.46
C GLU A 18 -46.29 -22.57 -6.55
N HIS A 19 -45.52 -22.31 -5.49
CA HIS A 19 -45.75 -21.19 -4.57
C HIS A 19 -45.09 -19.88 -5.04
N PHE A 20 -44.19 -19.92 -6.04
CA PHE A 20 -43.35 -18.77 -6.39
C PHE A 20 -44.15 -17.57 -6.89
N GLU A 21 -45.19 -17.77 -7.70
CA GLU A 21 -46.04 -16.65 -8.14
C GLU A 21 -46.84 -16.03 -6.97
N GLN A 22 -47.28 -16.84 -6.01
CA GLN A 22 -47.97 -16.32 -4.83
C GLN A 22 -47.04 -15.52 -3.92
N ILE A 23 -45.77 -15.93 -3.80
CA ILE A 23 -44.73 -15.17 -3.09
C ILE A 23 -44.48 -13.82 -3.78
N ARG A 24 -44.42 -13.79 -5.12
CA ARG A 24 -44.26 -12.56 -5.89
C ARG A 24 -45.44 -11.61 -5.66
N GLU A 25 -46.65 -12.15 -5.63
CA GLU A 25 -47.85 -11.37 -5.37
C GLU A 25 -47.88 -10.81 -3.95
N LEU A 26 -47.54 -11.62 -2.94
CA LEU A 26 -47.34 -11.16 -1.58
C LEU A 26 -46.32 -10.01 -1.52
N CYS A 27 -45.22 -10.13 -2.26
CA CYS A 27 -44.17 -9.10 -2.32
C CYS A 27 -44.69 -7.77 -2.88
N ARG A 28 -45.44 -7.79 -3.98
CA ARG A 28 -46.06 -6.56 -4.54
C ARG A 28 -46.98 -5.88 -3.52
N ARG A 29 -47.73 -6.67 -2.75
CA ARG A 29 -48.65 -6.15 -1.72
C ARG A 29 -47.92 -5.54 -0.51
N VAL A 30 -46.78 -6.10 -0.13
CA VAL A 30 -46.02 -5.64 1.06
C VAL A 30 -45.03 -4.51 0.70
N TYR A 31 -44.43 -4.57 -0.50
CA TYR A 31 -43.43 -3.63 -1.01
C TYR A 31 -43.84 -3.08 -2.39
N PRO A 32 -44.84 -2.20 -2.47
CA PRO A 32 -45.38 -1.73 -3.76
C PRO A 32 -44.40 -0.90 -4.60
N PHE A 33 -43.31 -0.41 -3.99
CA PHE A 33 -42.29 0.42 -4.65
C PHE A 33 -41.04 -0.38 -5.06
N HIS A 34 -40.97 -1.67 -4.75
CA HIS A 34 -39.82 -2.52 -5.07
C HIS A 34 -40.19 -3.56 -6.13
N LEU A 35 -39.22 -3.97 -6.92
CA LEU A 35 -39.41 -5.11 -7.81
C LEU A 35 -39.65 -6.37 -6.96
N PRO A 36 -40.70 -7.16 -7.26
CA PRO A 36 -40.89 -8.43 -6.57
C PRO A 36 -39.76 -9.39 -6.93
N TRP A 37 -39.54 -10.39 -6.08
CA TRP A 37 -38.59 -11.46 -6.34
C TRP A 37 -38.73 -12.04 -7.76
N ALA A 38 -37.61 -12.18 -8.46
CA ALA A 38 -37.61 -12.92 -9.72
C ALA A 38 -37.77 -14.41 -9.44
N ILE A 39 -38.45 -15.14 -10.32
CA ILE A 39 -38.58 -16.62 -10.21
C ILE A 39 -37.20 -17.26 -10.05
N ARG A 40 -36.22 -16.83 -10.86
CA ARG A 40 -34.83 -17.32 -10.79
C ARG A 40 -34.15 -17.07 -9.45
N GLN A 41 -34.49 -16.00 -8.74
CA GLN A 41 -33.97 -15.75 -7.39
C GLN A 41 -34.58 -16.73 -6.40
N LEU A 42 -35.90 -16.97 -6.45
CA LEU A 42 -36.58 -17.95 -5.60
C LEU A 42 -36.09 -19.38 -5.87
N GLU A 43 -35.86 -19.74 -7.13
CA GLU A 43 -35.21 -21.00 -7.52
C GLU A 43 -33.80 -21.12 -6.92
N SER A 44 -33.01 -20.05 -6.99
CA SER A 44 -31.68 -19.98 -6.39
C SER A 44 -31.73 -20.19 -4.88
N HIS A 45 -32.65 -19.51 -4.18
CA HIS A 45 -32.81 -19.68 -2.73
C HIS A 45 -33.10 -21.14 -2.36
N ASN A 46 -34.01 -21.79 -3.09
CA ASN A 46 -34.37 -23.19 -2.87
C ASN A 46 -33.22 -24.15 -3.23
N SER A 47 -32.37 -23.80 -4.21
CA SER A 47 -31.21 -24.62 -4.59
C SER A 47 -30.08 -24.52 -3.57
N TYR A 48 -29.81 -23.34 -3.01
CA TYR A 48 -28.69 -23.12 -2.09
C TYR A 48 -29.04 -23.45 -0.65
N PHE A 49 -30.24 -23.08 -0.19
CA PHE A 49 -30.64 -23.29 1.19
C PHE A 49 -32.16 -23.45 1.35
N PRO A 50 -32.73 -24.60 0.95
CA PRO A 50 -34.18 -24.83 0.98
C PRO A 50 -34.76 -24.70 2.39
N ASP A 51 -34.08 -25.23 3.39
CA ASP A 51 -34.45 -25.11 4.81
C ASP A 51 -34.57 -23.65 5.28
N GLY A 52 -33.80 -22.74 4.67
CA GLY A 52 -33.79 -21.32 4.99
C GLY A 52 -35.00 -20.55 4.48
N GLN A 53 -35.82 -21.16 3.63
CA GLN A 53 -36.93 -20.50 2.96
C GLN A 53 -38.23 -20.96 3.59
N LEU A 54 -38.98 -20.03 4.19
CA LEU A 54 -40.22 -20.32 4.89
C LEU A 54 -41.37 -19.56 4.27
N ILE A 55 -42.52 -20.21 4.16
CA ILE A 55 -43.80 -19.57 3.85
C ILE A 55 -44.86 -20.02 4.85
N VAL A 56 -45.86 -19.16 5.07
CA VAL A 56 -47.08 -19.51 5.78
C VAL A 56 -48.19 -19.64 4.76
N TYR A 57 -48.79 -20.81 4.67
CA TYR A 57 -49.82 -21.16 3.71
C TYR A 57 -51.18 -21.31 4.42
N ASP A 58 -52.20 -20.66 3.85
CA ASP A 58 -53.60 -20.78 4.24
C ASP A 58 -54.23 -21.84 3.33
N HIS A 59 -54.44 -23.06 3.87
CA HIS A 59 -55.00 -24.20 3.13
C HIS A 59 -56.47 -23.99 2.76
N GLU A 60 -57.21 -23.22 3.54
CA GLU A 60 -58.62 -22.91 3.24
C GLU A 60 -58.72 -22.01 2.00
N LYS A 61 -57.83 -21.01 1.91
CA LYS A 61 -57.81 -20.06 0.78
C LYS A 61 -56.82 -20.41 -0.33
N GLN A 62 -56.09 -21.52 -0.17
CA GLN A 62 -55.03 -21.96 -1.08
C GLN A 62 -54.03 -20.82 -1.41
N LYS A 63 -53.58 -20.11 -0.36
CA LYS A 63 -52.83 -18.86 -0.51
C LYS A 63 -51.62 -18.75 0.41
N VAL A 64 -50.49 -18.27 -0.12
CA VAL A 64 -49.33 -17.81 0.67
C VAL A 64 -49.67 -16.47 1.34
N ILE A 65 -49.70 -16.47 2.68
CA ILE A 65 -50.06 -15.31 3.52
C ILE A 65 -48.89 -14.72 4.30
N GLY A 66 -47.72 -15.36 4.25
CA GLY A 66 -46.47 -14.85 4.80
C GLY A 66 -45.25 -15.56 4.22
N SER A 67 -44.09 -14.90 4.27
CA SER A 67 -42.80 -15.50 3.90
C SER A 67 -41.66 -14.96 4.75
N ALA A 68 -40.62 -15.77 4.90
CA ALA A 68 -39.35 -15.35 5.47
C ALA A 68 -38.20 -16.10 4.80
N PHE A 69 -37.28 -15.35 4.20
CA PHE A 69 -36.11 -15.92 3.53
C PHE A 69 -34.84 -15.67 4.33
N SER A 70 -33.99 -16.68 4.36
CA SER A 70 -32.78 -16.67 5.16
C SER A 70 -31.64 -17.42 4.48
N LEU A 71 -30.41 -17.06 4.87
CA LEU A 71 -29.19 -17.75 4.48
C LEU A 71 -28.19 -17.73 5.65
N ILE A 72 -27.36 -18.76 5.73
CA ILE A 72 -26.23 -18.80 6.68
C ILE A 72 -25.04 -18.08 6.08
N ILE A 73 -24.49 -17.11 6.81
CA ILE A 73 -23.31 -16.34 6.39
C ILE A 73 -22.23 -16.27 7.47
N PRO A 74 -20.95 -16.15 7.06
CA PRO A 74 -19.88 -15.71 7.94
C PRO A 74 -20.04 -14.20 8.19
N TRP A 75 -20.89 -13.82 9.15
CA TRP A 75 -21.20 -12.41 9.42
C TRP A 75 -19.94 -11.51 9.56
N ASP A 76 -18.85 -12.04 10.11
CA ASP A 76 -17.61 -11.28 10.31
C ASP A 76 -16.94 -10.83 8.99
N ASP A 77 -17.41 -11.30 7.84
CA ASP A 77 -16.97 -10.86 6.49
C ASP A 77 -17.74 -9.63 5.99
N TYR A 78 -18.78 -9.21 6.72
CA TYR A 78 -19.66 -8.10 6.37
C TYR A 78 -19.61 -6.99 7.42
N SER A 79 -19.66 -5.74 6.96
CA SER A 79 -19.96 -4.60 7.80
C SER A 79 -21.47 -4.54 8.07
N PRO A 80 -21.93 -4.20 9.29
CA PRO A 80 -23.35 -3.91 9.50
C PRO A 80 -23.88 -2.74 8.66
N GLN A 81 -22.99 -1.95 8.07
CA GLN A 81 -23.33 -0.85 7.16
C GLN A 81 -23.42 -1.29 5.70
N ASP A 82 -23.06 -2.53 5.36
CA ASP A 82 -23.18 -3.05 3.99
C ASP A 82 -24.66 -3.09 3.59
N ASN A 83 -24.93 -2.91 2.29
CA ASN A 83 -26.30 -2.88 1.80
C ASN A 83 -26.89 -4.30 1.74
N TRP A 84 -28.20 -4.39 1.61
CA TRP A 84 -28.92 -5.67 1.51
C TRP A 84 -28.42 -6.54 0.34
N GLY A 85 -28.03 -5.92 -0.78
CA GLY A 85 -27.48 -6.62 -1.94
C GLY A 85 -26.16 -7.34 -1.63
N ASP A 86 -25.28 -6.74 -0.84
CA ASP A 86 -24.02 -7.36 -0.43
C ASP A 86 -24.27 -8.60 0.43
N PHE A 87 -25.17 -8.49 1.42
CA PHE A 87 -25.54 -9.60 2.30
C PHE A 87 -26.27 -10.74 1.59
N THR A 88 -26.89 -10.49 0.44
CA THR A 88 -27.73 -11.46 -0.27
C THR A 88 -27.17 -11.87 -1.63
N SER A 89 -25.98 -11.40 -2.02
CA SER A 89 -25.44 -11.56 -3.37
C SER A 89 -26.42 -11.08 -4.45
N GLY A 90 -26.92 -9.85 -4.30
CA GLY A 90 -27.92 -9.26 -5.19
C GLY A 90 -29.27 -10.00 -5.15
N GLY A 91 -29.62 -10.59 -4.02
CA GLY A 91 -30.84 -11.38 -3.86
C GLY A 91 -30.77 -12.83 -4.38
N TYR A 92 -29.61 -13.36 -4.76
CA TYR A 92 -29.48 -14.75 -5.25
C TYR A 92 -28.99 -15.76 -4.21
N PHE A 93 -28.43 -15.30 -3.09
CA PHE A 93 -27.88 -16.11 -1.99
C PHE A 93 -26.70 -17.01 -2.38
N HIS A 94 -25.95 -16.68 -3.45
CA HIS A 94 -24.71 -17.40 -3.82
C HIS A 94 -23.64 -17.42 -2.71
N ASN A 95 -23.76 -16.51 -1.75
CA ASN A 95 -22.89 -16.37 -0.58
C ASN A 95 -23.36 -17.19 0.64
N HIS A 96 -24.34 -18.08 0.48
CA HIS A 96 -24.70 -19.04 1.51
C HIS A 96 -23.53 -19.97 1.84
N ASP A 97 -23.05 -19.94 3.08
CA ASP A 97 -21.93 -20.76 3.54
C ASP A 97 -22.22 -21.37 4.92
N PRO A 98 -22.81 -22.57 4.98
CA PRO A 98 -23.10 -23.27 6.23
C PRO A 98 -21.83 -23.87 6.87
N LYS A 99 -20.70 -23.96 6.14
CA LYS A 99 -19.45 -24.52 6.66
C LYS A 99 -18.67 -23.49 7.48
N LYS A 100 -18.64 -22.23 7.04
CA LYS A 100 -17.91 -21.14 7.70
C LYS A 100 -18.80 -20.18 8.48
N GLY A 101 -20.09 -20.12 8.13
CA GLY A 101 -21.05 -19.19 8.71
C GLY A 101 -21.59 -19.64 10.06
N GLY A 102 -21.73 -18.68 10.99
CA GLY A 102 -22.26 -18.91 12.34
C GLY A 102 -23.48 -18.05 12.65
N THR A 103 -24.06 -17.41 11.63
CA THR A 103 -25.17 -16.46 11.75
C THR A 103 -26.22 -16.77 10.69
N LEU A 104 -27.47 -16.92 11.12
CA LEU A 104 -28.59 -16.93 10.20
C LEU A 104 -28.93 -15.47 9.85
N TYR A 105 -28.75 -15.10 8.60
CA TYR A 105 -29.18 -13.79 8.11
C TYR A 105 -30.65 -13.84 7.72
N GLY A 106 -31.46 -12.94 8.28
CA GLY A 106 -32.84 -12.72 7.86
C GLY A 106 -32.87 -11.73 6.71
N ALA A 107 -32.93 -12.23 5.47
CA ALA A 107 -32.92 -11.39 4.27
C ALA A 107 -34.27 -10.70 4.03
N GLU A 108 -35.37 -11.34 4.41
CA GLU A 108 -36.73 -10.92 4.04
C GLU A 108 -37.74 -11.37 5.10
N VAL A 109 -38.74 -10.55 5.42
CA VAL A 109 -39.94 -11.04 6.12
C VAL A 109 -41.19 -10.28 5.65
N MET A 110 -42.17 -11.04 5.18
CA MET A 110 -43.42 -10.54 4.61
C MET A 110 -44.61 -11.17 5.31
N VAL A 111 -45.61 -10.34 5.63
CA VAL A 111 -46.92 -10.77 6.11
C VAL A 111 -47.96 -10.01 5.33
N ASP A 112 -48.90 -10.74 4.74
CA ASP A 112 -50.00 -10.17 3.96
C ASP A 112 -50.73 -9.12 4.80
N PRO A 113 -50.96 -7.90 4.28
CA PRO A 113 -51.63 -6.84 5.00
C PRO A 113 -52.93 -7.26 5.72
N ASP A 114 -53.72 -8.15 5.12
CA ASP A 114 -55.03 -8.58 5.65
C ASP A 114 -54.91 -9.58 6.81
N TYR A 115 -53.70 -10.14 6.99
CA TYR A 115 -53.35 -11.16 7.98
C TYR A 115 -52.44 -10.64 9.10
N ARG A 116 -52.09 -9.35 9.08
CA ARG A 116 -51.33 -8.71 10.16
C ARG A 116 -52.13 -8.74 11.47
N GLY A 117 -51.42 -8.90 12.59
CA GLY A 117 -52.03 -9.05 13.91
C GLY A 117 -52.52 -10.47 14.24
N ARG A 118 -52.52 -11.40 13.29
CA ARG A 118 -52.99 -12.80 13.50
C ARG A 118 -51.88 -13.79 13.91
N GLY A 119 -50.71 -13.31 14.33
CA GLY A 119 -49.59 -14.15 14.76
C GLY A 119 -48.68 -14.69 13.64
N ILE A 120 -48.97 -14.46 12.36
CA ILE A 120 -48.18 -14.97 11.21
C ILE A 120 -46.69 -14.61 11.30
N GLY A 121 -46.36 -13.35 11.63
CA GLY A 121 -44.97 -12.92 11.79
C GLY A 121 -44.25 -13.66 12.93
N LYS A 122 -44.96 -13.99 14.02
CA LYS A 122 -44.41 -14.75 15.14
C LYS A 122 -44.05 -16.17 14.70
N MET A 123 -44.92 -16.82 13.93
CA MET A 123 -44.68 -18.15 13.35
C MET A 123 -43.42 -18.17 12.48
N LEU A 124 -43.22 -17.16 11.61
CA LEU A 124 -42.05 -17.04 10.76
C LEU A 124 -40.74 -16.91 11.56
N TYR A 125 -40.73 -16.09 12.63
CA TYR A 125 -39.55 -15.95 13.50
C TYR A 125 -39.28 -17.19 14.36
N GLU A 126 -40.32 -17.91 14.78
CA GLU A 126 -40.17 -19.22 15.43
C GLU A 126 -39.58 -20.26 14.47
N GLY A 127 -40.00 -20.26 13.20
CA GLY A 127 -39.37 -21.04 12.14
C GLY A 127 -37.87 -20.76 12.00
N ARG A 128 -37.47 -19.48 11.96
CA ARG A 128 -36.05 -19.10 11.95
C ARG A 128 -35.28 -19.58 13.18
N ARG A 129 -35.89 -19.55 14.36
CA ARG A 129 -35.27 -20.10 15.58
C ARG A 129 -35.07 -21.61 15.47
N LYS A 130 -36.04 -22.35 14.93
CA LYS A 130 -35.90 -23.79 14.64
C LYS A 130 -34.76 -24.06 13.65
N ILE A 131 -34.59 -23.22 12.61
CA ILE A 131 -33.44 -23.30 11.68
C ILE A 131 -32.12 -23.05 12.41
N CYS A 132 -32.05 -22.00 13.26
CA CYS A 132 -30.85 -21.75 14.07
C CYS A 132 -30.48 -22.93 14.96
N ASP A 133 -31.46 -23.58 15.58
CA ASP A 133 -31.22 -24.78 16.39
C ASP A 133 -30.75 -25.95 15.53
N LYS A 134 -31.41 -26.22 14.38
CA LYS A 134 -31.05 -27.30 13.45
C LYS A 134 -29.61 -27.20 12.95
N TYR A 135 -29.14 -25.98 12.67
CA TYR A 135 -27.80 -25.71 12.12
C TYR A 135 -26.78 -25.29 13.18
N ASN A 136 -27.08 -25.43 14.47
CA ASN A 136 -26.20 -25.04 15.58
C ASN A 136 -25.68 -23.59 15.48
N LEU A 137 -26.54 -22.66 15.06
CA LEU A 137 -26.20 -21.26 14.86
C LEU A 137 -26.39 -20.48 16.16
N LYS A 138 -25.42 -19.62 16.45
CA LYS A 138 -25.37 -18.84 17.70
C LYS A 138 -26.36 -17.68 17.74
N ARG A 139 -26.83 -17.23 16.57
CA ARG A 139 -27.61 -16.00 16.44
C ARG A 139 -28.33 -15.86 15.11
N ILE A 140 -29.34 -14.98 15.12
CA ILE A 140 -29.99 -14.41 13.94
C ILE A 140 -29.61 -12.93 13.86
N ARG A 141 -29.29 -12.44 12.66
CA ARG A 141 -29.12 -11.01 12.38
C ARG A 141 -29.91 -10.60 11.15
N ALA A 142 -30.38 -9.36 11.10
CA ALA A 142 -31.11 -8.81 9.96
C ALA A 142 -31.07 -7.27 9.99
N GLY A 143 -31.42 -6.64 8.87
CA GLY A 143 -31.76 -5.21 8.83
C GLY A 143 -33.27 -5.02 9.00
N ALA A 144 -33.66 -4.37 10.09
CA ALA A 144 -35.02 -3.91 10.37
C ALA A 144 -35.28 -2.62 9.59
N ARG A 145 -35.96 -2.71 8.44
CA ARG A 145 -36.39 -1.53 7.66
C ARG A 145 -37.11 -0.52 8.55
N LEU A 146 -36.60 0.70 8.67
CA LEU A 146 -37.18 1.77 9.49
C LEU A 146 -38.34 2.46 8.77
N ARG A 147 -39.42 1.70 8.58
CA ARG A 147 -40.55 2.07 7.71
C ARG A 147 -41.22 3.39 8.12
N GLY A 148 -41.20 3.76 9.40
CA GLY A 148 -41.79 5.02 9.86
C GLY A 148 -40.91 6.25 9.68
N TYR A 149 -39.63 6.10 9.31
CA TYR A 149 -38.62 7.15 9.45
C TYR A 149 -38.83 8.36 8.55
N SER A 150 -39.32 8.18 7.32
CA SER A 150 -39.62 9.29 6.39
C SER A 150 -40.49 10.41 7.00
N LYS A 151 -41.33 10.10 8.00
CA LYS A 151 -42.17 11.09 8.71
C LYS A 151 -41.39 11.96 9.70
N PHE A 152 -40.16 11.57 10.03
CA PHE A 152 -39.32 12.17 11.08
C PHE A 152 -37.97 12.69 10.58
N GLU A 153 -37.61 12.49 9.31
CA GLU A 153 -36.31 12.88 8.72
C GLU A 153 -35.93 14.34 9.02
N ARG A 154 -36.89 15.27 8.96
CA ARG A 154 -36.66 16.70 9.23
C ARG A 154 -36.52 17.05 10.71
N LYS A 155 -36.85 16.13 11.61
CA LYS A 155 -36.88 16.36 13.07
C LYS A 155 -35.71 15.70 13.78
N MET A 156 -35.26 14.54 13.32
CA MET A 156 -34.22 13.75 13.97
C MET A 156 -33.49 12.82 13.00
N SER A 157 -32.29 12.40 13.39
CA SER A 157 -31.52 11.39 12.65
C SER A 157 -32.18 10.00 12.74
N ALA A 158 -31.88 9.11 11.78
CA ALA A 158 -32.37 7.73 11.82
C ALA A 158 -31.88 6.96 13.06
N ASP A 159 -30.65 7.26 13.51
CA ASP A 159 -30.06 6.73 14.74
C ASP A 159 -30.84 7.16 15.99
N GLU A 160 -31.25 8.43 16.05
CA GLU A 160 -32.08 8.95 17.13
C GLU A 160 -33.50 8.38 17.08
N TYR A 161 -34.10 8.31 15.89
CA TYR A 161 -35.40 7.66 15.68
C TYR A 161 -35.40 6.21 16.18
N ALA A 162 -34.40 5.41 15.79
CA ALA A 162 -34.29 4.01 16.21
C ALA A 162 -34.08 3.89 17.74
N ARG A 163 -33.29 4.78 18.36
CA ARG A 163 -33.13 4.80 19.84
C ARG A 163 -34.42 5.14 20.56
N ASN A 164 -35.18 6.11 20.07
CA ASN A 164 -36.48 6.47 20.65
C ASN A 164 -37.48 5.31 20.50
N VAL A 165 -37.41 4.53 19.41
CA VAL A 165 -38.20 3.30 19.27
C VAL A 165 -37.76 2.23 20.28
N VAL A 166 -36.46 2.05 20.49
CA VAL A 166 -35.91 1.10 21.48
C VAL A 166 -36.30 1.49 22.91
N ASN A 167 -36.33 2.78 23.23
CA ASN A 167 -36.77 3.31 24.53
C ASN A 167 -38.30 3.24 24.74
N GLY A 168 -39.07 2.94 23.69
CA GLY A 168 -40.53 2.95 23.73
C GLY A 168 -41.17 4.35 23.64
N GLU A 169 -40.38 5.37 23.32
CA GLU A 169 -40.86 6.76 23.11
C GLU A 169 -41.54 6.91 21.74
N LEU A 170 -41.12 6.11 20.75
CA LEU A 170 -41.73 6.03 19.42
C LEU A 170 -42.11 4.59 19.07
N SER A 171 -43.00 4.43 18.10
CA SER A 171 -43.32 3.13 17.51
C SER A 171 -43.00 3.11 16.02
N ASP A 172 -42.24 2.11 15.60
CA ASP A 172 -41.99 1.80 14.19
C ASP A 172 -42.66 0.45 13.85
N PRO A 173 -43.42 0.35 12.74
CA PRO A 173 -44.18 -0.87 12.40
C PRO A 173 -43.33 -2.15 12.31
N THR A 174 -42.07 -2.04 11.88
CA THR A 174 -41.18 -3.18 11.66
C THR A 174 -40.32 -3.41 12.90
N LEU A 175 -39.60 -2.38 13.34
CA LEU A 175 -38.64 -2.50 14.43
C LEU A 175 -39.35 -2.80 15.76
N SER A 176 -40.46 -2.14 16.09
CA SER A 176 -41.19 -2.42 17.34
C SER A 176 -41.71 -3.86 17.40
N PHE A 177 -42.09 -4.45 16.25
CA PHE A 177 -42.49 -5.86 16.20
C PHE A 177 -41.29 -6.79 16.45
N GLN A 178 -40.14 -6.54 15.82
CA GLN A 178 -38.95 -7.37 15.96
C GLN A 178 -38.35 -7.31 17.38
N LEU A 179 -38.42 -6.15 18.04
CA LEU A 179 -38.05 -6.02 19.46
C LEU A 179 -38.93 -6.92 20.34
N LYS A 180 -40.24 -7.00 20.10
CA LYS A 180 -41.15 -7.93 20.80
C LYS A 180 -40.83 -9.41 20.53
N GLN A 181 -40.13 -9.73 19.44
CA GLN A 181 -39.64 -11.08 19.15
C GLN A 181 -38.31 -11.42 19.87
N GLY A 182 -37.79 -10.52 20.70
CA GLY A 182 -36.58 -10.70 21.50
C GLY A 182 -35.29 -10.26 20.80
N PHE A 183 -35.38 -9.49 19.72
CA PHE A 183 -34.21 -8.87 19.09
C PHE A 183 -33.79 -7.60 19.85
N VAL A 184 -32.51 -7.26 19.74
CA VAL A 184 -31.95 -5.98 20.19
C VAL A 184 -31.33 -5.25 19.00
N VAL A 185 -31.28 -3.93 19.07
CA VAL A 185 -30.59 -3.10 18.06
C VAL A 185 -29.12 -2.97 18.42
N ILE A 186 -28.25 -3.21 17.44
CA ILE A 186 -26.79 -3.10 17.60
C ILE A 186 -26.17 -2.01 16.72
N ASP A 187 -26.89 -1.49 15.71
CA ASP A 187 -26.52 -0.33 14.89
C ASP A 187 -27.70 0.15 14.04
N VAL A 188 -27.50 1.24 13.28
CA VAL A 188 -28.36 1.63 12.14
C VAL A 188 -27.52 1.73 10.89
N ALA A 189 -27.90 0.95 9.87
CA ALA A 189 -27.30 0.91 8.55
C ALA A 189 -27.87 2.00 7.66
N LYS A 190 -27.00 2.70 6.92
CA LYS A 190 -27.37 3.64 5.85
C LYS A 190 -27.27 2.93 4.50
N ASN A 191 -28.21 3.19 3.59
CA ASN A 191 -28.30 2.58 2.26
C ASN A 191 -28.56 1.06 2.28
N TYR A 192 -29.24 0.55 3.30
CA TYR A 192 -29.55 -0.87 3.39
C TYR A 192 -30.47 -1.33 2.25
N LEU A 193 -31.58 -0.59 2.02
CA LEU A 193 -32.47 -0.75 0.87
C LEU A 193 -32.49 0.56 0.09
N VAL A 194 -31.59 0.67 -0.90
CA VAL A 194 -31.45 1.87 -1.73
C VAL A 194 -32.79 2.20 -2.38
N ASP A 195 -33.15 3.50 -2.40
CA ASP A 195 -34.38 4.03 -3.01
C ASP A 195 -35.72 3.65 -2.33
N ASP A 196 -35.70 3.18 -1.08
CA ASP A 196 -36.94 2.95 -0.33
C ASP A 196 -37.55 4.25 0.22
N PRO A 197 -38.75 4.70 -0.23
CA PRO A 197 -39.29 6.01 0.13
C PRO A 197 -39.77 6.11 1.59
N GLU A 198 -40.12 4.98 2.22
CA GLU A 198 -40.62 4.98 3.61
C GLU A 198 -39.48 5.04 4.62
N SER A 199 -38.38 4.31 4.38
CA SER A 199 -37.22 4.27 5.27
C SER A 199 -36.06 5.18 4.86
N LEU A 200 -36.10 5.76 3.65
CA LEU A 200 -35.02 6.55 3.05
C LEU A 200 -33.69 5.79 3.01
N GLY A 201 -33.77 4.47 2.84
CA GLY A 201 -32.63 3.56 2.82
C GLY A 201 -32.05 3.21 4.19
N TYR A 202 -32.70 3.56 5.30
CA TYR A 202 -32.23 3.24 6.64
C TYR A 202 -32.84 1.95 7.20
N ALA A 203 -32.01 1.16 7.89
CA ALA A 203 -32.47 -0.01 8.62
C ALA A 203 -31.74 -0.16 9.95
N ALA A 204 -32.44 -0.52 11.03
CA ALA A 204 -31.80 -0.88 12.29
C ALA A 204 -31.22 -2.30 12.19
N VAL A 205 -29.93 -2.45 12.46
CA VAL A 205 -29.29 -3.77 12.48
C VAL A 205 -29.67 -4.45 13.79
N ILE A 206 -30.41 -5.56 13.67
CA ILE A 206 -30.95 -6.29 14.82
C ILE A 206 -30.23 -7.62 15.03
N GLU A 207 -30.11 -8.02 16.29
CA GLU A 207 -29.52 -9.31 16.68
C GLU A 207 -30.40 -10.04 17.70
N TRP A 208 -30.59 -11.34 17.48
CA TRP A 208 -31.12 -12.28 18.45
C TRP A 208 -30.06 -13.34 18.74
N LEU A 209 -29.73 -13.57 20.01
CA LEU A 209 -28.80 -14.62 20.43
C LEU A 209 -29.56 -15.90 20.74
N ASN A 210 -29.06 -17.03 20.25
CA ASN A 210 -29.62 -18.34 20.56
C ASN A 210 -29.34 -18.70 22.03
N PRO A 211 -30.35 -18.82 22.90
CA PRO A 211 -30.14 -19.12 24.32
C PRO A 211 -29.44 -20.45 24.57
N LYS A 212 -29.56 -21.43 23.66
CA LYS A 212 -28.96 -22.77 23.79
C LYS A 212 -27.46 -22.78 23.47
N LEU A 213 -26.98 -21.86 22.63
CA LEU A 213 -25.63 -21.90 22.05
C LEU A 213 -24.77 -20.65 22.30
N ALA A 214 -25.39 -19.51 22.62
CA ALA A 214 -24.67 -18.26 22.85
C ALA A 214 -23.87 -18.32 24.17
N THR A 215 -22.56 -18.09 24.06
CA THR A 215 -21.64 -18.11 25.21
C THR A 215 -21.73 -16.81 26.02
N GLY A 216 -21.17 -16.80 27.24
CA GLY A 216 -21.04 -15.57 28.03
C GLY A 216 -20.26 -14.46 27.30
N ARG A 217 -19.33 -14.83 26.41
CA ARG A 217 -18.61 -13.88 25.55
C ARG A 217 -19.53 -13.26 24.50
N ASP A 218 -20.42 -14.04 23.90
CA ASP A 218 -21.35 -13.56 22.88
C ASP A 218 -22.35 -12.57 23.49
N LYS A 219 -22.89 -12.91 24.68
CA LYS A 219 -23.76 -12.01 25.46
C LYS A 219 -23.06 -10.69 25.81
N LYS A 220 -21.80 -10.74 26.24
CA LYS A 220 -21.01 -9.53 26.53
C LYS A 220 -20.77 -8.68 25.28
N ARG A 221 -20.49 -9.30 24.12
CA ARG A 221 -20.28 -8.58 22.85
C ARG A 221 -21.57 -7.90 22.37
N GLN A 222 -22.71 -8.59 22.47
CA GLN A 222 -24.01 -8.01 22.17
C GLN A 222 -24.28 -6.82 23.10
N ALA A 223 -24.14 -7.00 24.42
CA ALA A 223 -24.35 -5.92 25.39
C ALA A 223 -23.45 -4.70 25.13
N SER A 224 -22.17 -4.91 24.76
CA SER A 224 -21.29 -3.80 24.36
C SER A 224 -21.73 -3.11 23.07
N SER A 225 -22.30 -3.85 22.11
CA SER A 225 -22.80 -3.27 20.86
C SER A 225 -24.08 -2.46 21.09
N VAL A 226 -24.97 -2.96 21.94
CA VAL A 226 -26.18 -2.25 22.39
C VAL A 226 -25.79 -0.98 23.15
N ASP A 227 -24.87 -1.05 24.12
CA ASP A 227 -24.40 0.12 24.87
C ASP A 227 -23.74 1.17 23.96
N ALA A 228 -22.94 0.73 22.98
CA ALA A 228 -22.37 1.60 21.96
C ALA A 228 -23.46 2.31 21.14
N PHE A 229 -24.42 1.55 20.61
CA PHE A 229 -25.56 2.08 19.86
C PHE A 229 -26.35 3.11 20.68
N MET A 230 -26.68 2.80 21.94
CA MET A 230 -27.43 3.71 22.82
C MET A 230 -26.67 5.03 23.08
N LYS A 231 -25.34 4.97 23.18
CA LYS A 231 -24.44 6.13 23.29
C LYS A 231 -24.22 6.89 21.97
N GLY A 232 -24.90 6.51 20.89
CA GLY A 232 -24.72 7.10 19.56
C GLY A 232 -23.39 6.72 18.89
N GLN A 233 -22.73 5.65 19.36
CA GLN A 233 -21.53 5.12 18.72
C GLN A 233 -21.94 4.09 17.68
N LYS A 234 -21.46 4.25 16.44
CA LYS A 234 -21.66 3.25 15.38
C LYS A 234 -20.98 1.93 15.75
N PHE A 235 -21.53 0.82 15.26
CA PHE A 235 -20.85 -0.46 15.34
C PHE A 235 -19.50 -0.31 14.67
N VAL A 236 -18.42 -0.59 15.39
CA VAL A 236 -17.07 -0.60 14.80
C VAL A 236 -16.95 -1.92 14.06
N PRO A 237 -17.02 -1.94 12.72
CA PRO A 237 -16.80 -3.16 11.97
C PRO A 237 -15.37 -3.62 12.28
N GLU A 238 -15.19 -4.92 12.45
CA GLU A 238 -13.84 -5.46 12.37
C GLU A 238 -13.51 -5.55 10.88
N PHE A 239 -12.98 -4.47 10.31
CA PHE A 239 -12.58 -4.36 8.91
C PHE A 239 -11.40 -5.27 8.56
N LEU A 240 -10.71 -5.82 9.55
CA LEU A 240 -9.67 -6.82 9.31
C LEU A 240 -10.25 -8.21 9.01
N PRO A 241 -9.83 -8.86 7.90
CA PRO A 241 -10.25 -10.21 7.53
C PRO A 241 -9.97 -11.26 8.59
N ARG A 242 -10.86 -12.26 8.73
CA ARG A 242 -10.75 -13.33 9.73
C ARG A 242 -9.44 -14.11 9.60
N GLU A 243 -9.03 -14.40 8.37
CA GLU A 243 -7.81 -15.14 8.05
C GLU A 243 -6.57 -14.41 8.58
N LEU A 244 -6.46 -13.12 8.30
CA LEU A 244 -5.36 -12.28 8.78
C LEU A 244 -5.32 -12.25 10.31
N ARG A 245 -6.46 -12.07 10.97
CA ARG A 245 -6.54 -12.10 12.45
C ARG A 245 -6.09 -13.46 13.00
N ARG A 246 -6.44 -14.56 12.34
CA ARG A 246 -6.04 -15.92 12.73
C ARG A 246 -4.52 -16.09 12.62
N LEU A 247 -3.91 -15.62 11.51
CA LEU A 247 -2.46 -15.62 11.33
C LEU A 247 -1.77 -14.82 12.44
N VAL A 248 -2.15 -13.55 12.63
CA VAL A 248 -1.55 -12.68 13.65
C VAL A 248 -1.69 -13.29 15.05
N ARG A 249 -2.88 -13.79 15.40
CA ARG A 249 -3.10 -14.41 16.72
C ARG A 249 -2.22 -15.64 16.92
N ARG A 250 -2.12 -16.54 15.93
CA ARG A 250 -1.26 -17.74 16.02
C ARG A 250 0.20 -17.32 16.20
N SER A 251 0.71 -16.46 15.32
CA SER A 251 2.11 -16.09 15.31
C SER A 251 2.55 -15.33 16.58
N THR A 252 1.68 -14.47 17.11
CA THR A 252 1.93 -13.77 18.39
C THR A 252 1.89 -14.69 19.60
N LEU A 253 1.09 -15.76 19.58
CA LEU A 253 1.11 -16.79 20.64
C LEU A 253 2.42 -17.57 20.64
N VAL A 254 2.93 -17.93 19.46
CA VAL A 254 4.23 -18.63 19.32
C VAL A 254 5.36 -17.75 19.85
N LEU A 255 5.41 -16.46 19.47
CA LEU A 255 6.40 -15.53 20.02
C LEU A 255 6.31 -15.44 21.56
N GLY A 256 5.09 -15.30 22.11
CA GLY A 256 4.89 -15.26 23.56
C GLY A 256 5.37 -16.51 24.29
N GLN A 257 5.17 -17.68 23.70
CA GLN A 257 5.67 -18.94 24.23
C GLN A 257 7.21 -19.01 24.20
N ILE A 258 7.83 -18.60 23.09
CA ILE A 258 9.30 -18.56 22.97
C ILE A 258 9.91 -17.62 24.01
N ILE A 259 9.33 -16.43 24.22
CA ILE A 259 9.78 -15.49 25.25
C ILE A 259 9.68 -16.12 26.64
N LYS A 260 8.56 -16.77 26.95
CA LYS A 260 8.35 -17.44 28.25
C LYS A 260 9.36 -18.57 28.47
N GLU A 261 9.67 -19.36 27.43
CA GLU A 261 10.63 -20.46 27.49
C GLU A 261 12.08 -19.98 27.64
N ARG A 262 12.46 -18.90 26.95
CA ARG A 262 13.85 -18.41 26.92
C ARG A 262 14.20 -17.46 28.07
N GLU A 263 13.27 -16.60 28.45
CA GLU A 263 13.50 -15.50 29.39
C GLU A 263 12.78 -15.69 30.74
N GLY A 264 11.93 -16.71 30.83
CA GLY A 264 11.14 -17.01 32.02
C GLY A 264 9.81 -16.25 32.11
N GLN A 265 9.05 -16.62 33.13
CA GLN A 265 7.67 -16.17 33.32
C GLN A 265 7.56 -14.69 33.68
N ASP A 266 8.58 -14.09 34.31
CA ASP A 266 8.52 -12.72 34.81
C ASP A 266 8.68 -11.69 33.70
N LEU A 267 9.66 -11.84 32.80
CA LEU A 267 9.79 -10.95 31.64
C LEU A 267 8.54 -11.03 30.74
N TYR A 268 8.02 -12.24 30.51
CA TYR A 268 6.76 -12.42 29.78
C TYR A 268 5.60 -11.66 30.44
N ARG A 269 5.47 -11.70 31.77
CA ARG A 269 4.45 -10.93 32.51
C ARG A 269 4.64 -9.42 32.33
N LYS A 270 5.88 -8.92 32.34
CA LYS A 270 6.19 -7.49 32.09
C LYS A 270 5.73 -7.07 30.69
N ILE A 271 6.12 -7.81 29.64
CA ILE A 271 5.74 -7.53 28.25
C ILE A 271 4.20 -7.54 28.09
N GLU A 272 3.54 -8.55 28.65
CA GLU A 272 2.07 -8.65 28.63
C GLU A 272 1.37 -7.52 29.39
N TYR A 273 1.96 -7.05 30.49
CA TYR A 273 1.46 -5.89 31.23
C TYR A 273 1.49 -4.64 30.34
N TYR A 274 2.64 -4.32 29.74
CA TYR A 274 2.80 -3.15 28.87
C TYR A 274 1.82 -3.20 27.68
N ARG A 275 1.71 -4.36 27.02
CA ARG A 275 0.77 -4.58 25.91
C ARG A 275 -0.68 -4.33 26.32
N LYS A 276 -1.11 -4.86 27.47
CA LYS A 276 -2.48 -4.72 27.97
C LYS A 276 -2.82 -3.28 28.37
N GLN A 277 -1.90 -2.56 29.02
CA GLN A 277 -2.14 -1.19 29.44
C GLN A 277 -2.33 -0.25 28.24
N LEU A 278 -1.45 -0.33 27.24
CA LEU A 278 -1.57 0.53 26.05
C LEU A 278 -2.76 0.18 25.17
N LYS A 279 -3.11 -1.11 25.08
CA LYS A 279 -4.33 -1.53 24.37
C LYS A 279 -5.59 -0.94 25.02
N LYS A 280 -5.67 -0.91 26.35
CA LYS A 280 -6.82 -0.33 27.09
C LYS A 280 -6.94 1.18 26.87
N ALA A 281 -5.81 1.89 26.90
CA ALA A 281 -5.75 3.34 26.70
C ALA A 281 -5.92 3.78 25.24
N ARG A 282 -6.07 2.83 24.30
CA ARG A 282 -5.96 3.05 22.84
C ARG A 282 -4.72 3.86 22.45
N GLY A 283 -3.67 3.84 23.28
CA GLY A 283 -2.42 4.57 23.07
C GLY A 283 -2.47 6.08 23.21
N GLN A 284 -3.62 6.73 23.45
CA GLN A 284 -3.76 8.20 23.40
C GLN A 284 -3.89 8.88 24.76
N ASP A 285 -4.08 8.12 25.84
CA ASP A 285 -4.14 8.69 27.19
C ASP A 285 -2.76 9.12 27.68
N LYS A 286 -2.55 10.45 27.72
CA LYS A 286 -1.30 11.08 28.21
C LYS A 286 -0.89 10.54 29.58
N LYS A 287 -1.81 10.35 30.53
CA LYS A 287 -1.48 9.88 31.90
C LYS A 287 -0.96 8.44 31.89
N VAL A 288 -1.52 7.60 31.02
CA VAL A 288 -1.07 6.21 30.87
C VAL A 288 0.32 6.16 30.24
N LEU A 289 0.59 6.96 29.21
CA LEU A 289 1.92 7.03 28.58
C LEU A 289 3.00 7.47 29.57
N HIS A 290 2.75 8.52 30.37
CA HIS A 290 3.70 8.97 31.41
C HIS A 290 3.95 7.89 32.47
N ARG A 291 2.89 7.19 32.93
CA ARG A 291 3.03 6.10 33.90
C ARG A 291 3.89 4.95 33.35
N ILE A 292 3.70 4.60 32.08
CA ILE A 292 4.46 3.53 31.44
C ILE A 292 5.91 3.97 31.23
N LEU A 293 6.15 5.22 30.79
CA LEU A 293 7.49 5.77 30.65
C LEU A 293 8.26 5.68 31.98
N ASN A 294 7.68 6.17 33.08
CA ASN A 294 8.31 6.09 34.41
C ASN A 294 8.60 4.66 34.84
N ARG A 295 7.71 3.71 34.49
CA ARG A 295 7.93 2.29 34.81
C ARG A 295 9.07 1.70 33.98
N LEU A 296 9.12 2.00 32.68
CA LEU A 296 10.19 1.55 31.77
C LEU A 296 11.55 2.14 32.18
N GLU A 297 11.59 3.37 32.67
CA GLU A 297 12.81 3.99 33.23
C GLU A 297 13.36 3.22 34.45
N GLY A 298 12.49 2.56 35.23
CA GLY A 298 12.88 1.71 36.35
C GLY A 298 13.25 0.27 35.98
N GLU A 299 13.05 -0.16 34.72
CA GLU A 299 13.49 -1.48 34.26
C GLU A 299 15.01 -1.49 34.02
N THR A 300 15.65 -2.66 34.14
CA THR A 300 17.08 -2.77 33.85
C THR A 300 17.38 -2.50 32.37
N PRO A 301 18.59 -2.02 32.01
CA PRO A 301 18.93 -1.80 30.60
C PRO A 301 18.79 -3.06 29.72
N ALA A 302 19.03 -4.24 30.30
CA ALA A 302 18.83 -5.52 29.62
C ALA A 302 17.34 -5.80 29.36
N ASP A 303 16.48 -5.56 30.34
CA ASP A 303 15.03 -5.72 30.19
C ASP A 303 14.45 -4.69 29.20
N GLN A 304 14.90 -3.43 29.25
CA GLN A 304 14.50 -2.40 28.29
C GLN A 304 14.76 -2.85 26.85
N LEU A 305 15.95 -3.42 26.59
CA LEU A 305 16.32 -3.95 25.28
C LEU A 305 15.46 -5.16 24.88
N LYS A 306 15.27 -6.13 25.77
CA LYS A 306 14.43 -7.31 25.48
C LYS A 306 12.97 -6.93 25.25
N ILE A 307 12.45 -5.95 25.99
CA ILE A 307 11.10 -5.40 25.78
C ILE A 307 11.04 -4.71 24.41
N ALA A 308 12.01 -3.86 24.05
CA ALA A 308 12.07 -3.25 22.72
C ALA A 308 12.05 -4.31 21.62
N HIS A 309 12.93 -5.31 21.73
CA HIS A 309 13.04 -6.41 20.77
C HIS A 309 11.73 -7.21 20.64
N ALA A 310 11.05 -7.51 21.76
CA ALA A 310 9.76 -8.21 21.73
C ALA A 310 8.69 -7.44 20.96
N PHE A 311 8.55 -6.13 21.19
CA PHE A 311 7.57 -5.30 20.48
C PHE A 311 7.94 -5.06 19.01
N ALA A 312 9.23 -4.91 18.70
CA ALA A 312 9.72 -4.79 17.33
C ALA A 312 9.47 -6.08 16.54
N LEU A 313 9.83 -7.25 17.10
CA LEU A 313 9.60 -8.55 16.48
C LEU A 313 8.11 -8.85 16.33
N GLN A 314 7.28 -8.44 17.28
CA GLN A 314 5.83 -8.57 17.16
C GLN A 314 5.29 -7.79 15.95
N LEU A 315 5.79 -6.57 15.69
CA LEU A 315 5.41 -5.78 14.52
C LEU A 315 5.88 -6.44 13.21
N GLU A 316 7.08 -7.01 13.19
CA GLU A 316 7.59 -7.75 12.02
C GLU A 316 6.77 -8.99 11.71
N ILE A 317 6.41 -9.75 12.73
CA ILE A 317 5.54 -10.92 12.57
C ILE A 317 4.15 -10.49 12.05
N VAL A 318 3.62 -9.34 12.51
CA VAL A 318 2.36 -8.79 11.97
C VAL A 318 2.51 -8.41 10.49
N ASN A 319 3.61 -7.77 10.11
CA ASN A 319 3.92 -7.45 8.71
C ASN A 319 4.03 -8.73 7.86
N ALA A 320 4.70 -9.77 8.35
CA ALA A 320 4.81 -11.05 7.67
C ALA A 320 3.43 -11.73 7.49
N CYS A 321 2.56 -11.67 8.51
CA CYS A 321 1.19 -12.17 8.42
C CYS A 321 0.36 -11.39 7.38
N GLU A 322 0.49 -10.06 7.34
CA GLU A 322 -0.18 -9.23 6.33
C GLU A 322 0.32 -9.51 4.91
N SER A 323 1.63 -9.69 4.74
CA SER A 323 2.23 -10.07 3.46
C SER A 323 1.73 -11.43 2.97
N ALA A 324 1.78 -12.46 3.82
CA ALA A 324 1.27 -13.79 3.48
C ALA A 324 -0.23 -13.77 3.13
N TYR A 325 -1.05 -13.07 3.94
CA TYR A 325 -2.48 -12.91 3.65
C TYR A 325 -2.73 -12.17 2.33
N ARG A 326 -1.96 -11.10 2.07
CA ARG A 326 -2.07 -10.31 0.84
C ARG A 326 -1.72 -11.18 -0.38
N THR A 327 -0.62 -11.92 -0.33
CA THR A 327 -0.22 -12.83 -1.41
C THR A 327 -1.27 -13.89 -1.66
N TRP A 328 -1.75 -14.55 -0.60
CA TRP A 328 -2.85 -15.53 -0.69
C TRP A 328 -4.11 -14.95 -1.34
N ARG A 329 -4.54 -13.77 -0.89
CA ARG A 329 -5.73 -13.09 -1.44
C ARG A 329 -5.55 -12.72 -2.90
N LEU A 330 -4.35 -12.30 -3.30
CA LEU A 330 -4.05 -11.91 -4.67
C LEU A 330 -4.01 -13.12 -5.61
N ARG A 331 -3.47 -14.25 -5.16
CA ARG A 331 -3.50 -15.52 -5.92
C ARG A 331 -4.91 -16.05 -6.18
N GLN A 332 -5.89 -15.65 -5.37
CA GLN A 332 -7.31 -15.98 -5.61
C GLN A 332 -8.01 -15.05 -6.59
N ARG A 333 -7.42 -13.90 -6.91
CA ARG A 333 -8.01 -12.97 -7.86
C ARG A 333 -7.70 -13.43 -9.28
N PRO A 334 -8.65 -13.27 -10.22
CA PRO A 334 -8.34 -13.51 -11.62
C PRO A 334 -7.20 -12.57 -12.04
N VAL A 335 -6.26 -13.11 -12.83
CA VAL A 335 -5.17 -12.32 -13.42
C VAL A 335 -5.81 -11.20 -14.25
N ILE A 336 -5.50 -9.95 -13.90
CA ILE A 336 -6.04 -8.80 -14.61
C ILE A 336 -5.40 -8.78 -16.00
N GLN A 337 -6.20 -9.07 -17.02
CA GLN A 337 -5.77 -8.87 -18.40
C GLN A 337 -5.83 -7.37 -18.70
N GLY A 338 -4.70 -6.80 -19.13
CA GLY A 338 -4.67 -5.43 -19.59
C GLY A 338 -5.09 -5.32 -21.07
N LEU A 339 -5.22 -4.08 -21.53
CA LEU A 339 -5.51 -3.78 -22.93
C LEU A 339 -4.33 -4.15 -23.85
N LYS A 340 -4.60 -4.57 -25.10
CA LYS A 340 -3.59 -5.12 -26.04
C LYS A 340 -2.52 -4.13 -26.55
N SER A 341 -2.58 -2.84 -26.20
CA SER A 341 -1.58 -1.85 -26.64
C SER A 341 -0.41 -1.76 -25.64
N LYS A 342 0.75 -2.31 -25.95
CA LYS A 342 1.93 -2.23 -25.05
C LYS A 342 2.32 -0.80 -24.67
N VAL A 343 2.51 -0.56 -23.37
CA VAL A 343 3.06 0.67 -22.78
C VAL A 343 4.44 0.38 -22.19
N ARG A 344 5.44 1.21 -22.52
CA ARG A 344 6.78 1.08 -21.94
C ARG A 344 6.80 1.66 -20.52
N LEU A 345 7.07 0.83 -19.52
CA LEU A 345 7.21 1.21 -18.11
C LEU A 345 8.69 1.24 -17.74
N ASN A 346 9.19 2.34 -17.19
CA ASN A 346 10.60 2.45 -16.78
C ASN A 346 10.66 2.57 -15.25
N PHE A 347 11.13 1.53 -14.57
CA PHE A 347 11.30 1.52 -13.13
C PHE A 347 12.79 1.66 -12.80
N VAL A 348 13.12 2.66 -12.00
CA VAL A 348 14.48 2.90 -11.52
C VAL A 348 14.53 2.56 -10.04
N LEU A 349 15.15 1.44 -9.72
CA LEU A 349 15.19 0.88 -8.38
C LEU A 349 16.24 1.60 -7.52
N THR A 350 15.96 1.80 -6.23
CA THR A 350 16.94 2.31 -5.26
C THR A 350 17.15 1.33 -4.14
N ALA A 351 18.29 1.44 -3.46
CA ALA A 351 18.50 0.79 -2.17
C ALA A 351 17.39 1.16 -1.18
N HIS A 352 17.18 0.30 -0.19
CA HIS A 352 16.26 0.56 0.91
C HIS A 352 16.94 1.49 1.92
N PRO A 353 16.51 2.76 2.01
CA PRO A 353 17.31 3.81 2.65
C PRO A 353 17.38 3.69 4.17
N THR A 354 16.46 2.93 4.77
CA THR A 354 16.39 2.67 6.21
C THR A 354 16.41 1.18 6.52
N GLU A 355 16.95 0.34 5.62
CA GLU A 355 17.01 -1.11 5.88
C GLU A 355 18.10 -1.39 6.90
N SER A 356 17.66 -1.39 8.15
CA SER A 356 18.47 -1.66 9.31
C SER A 356 18.53 -3.15 9.63
N ARG A 357 17.77 -4.02 8.96
CA ARG A 357 17.78 -5.49 9.20
C ARG A 357 18.90 -6.17 8.44
N SER A 358 19.53 -7.16 9.05
CA SER A 358 20.59 -7.95 8.39
C SER A 358 20.01 -8.87 7.31
N LYS A 359 20.86 -9.35 6.40
CA LYS A 359 20.46 -10.27 5.32
C LYS A 359 19.84 -11.55 5.89
N GLU A 360 20.41 -12.07 6.97
CA GLU A 360 19.96 -13.27 7.68
C GLU A 360 18.55 -13.05 8.26
N ILE A 361 18.31 -11.90 8.92
CA ILE A 361 16.99 -11.56 9.46
C ILE A 361 15.94 -11.48 8.35
N ILE A 362 16.28 -10.86 7.21
CA ILE A 362 15.33 -10.73 6.10
C ILE A 362 15.05 -12.10 5.46
N GLY A 363 16.07 -12.93 5.27
CA GLY A 363 15.90 -14.31 4.80
C GLY A 363 14.97 -15.13 5.72
N THR A 364 15.14 -15.02 7.03
CA THR A 364 14.24 -15.65 8.00
C THR A 364 12.81 -15.10 7.95
N LEU A 365 12.63 -13.78 7.79
CA LEU A 365 11.30 -13.17 7.66
C LEU A 365 10.59 -13.63 6.38
N ASN A 366 11.31 -13.73 5.26
CA ASN A 366 10.77 -14.26 4.01
C ASN A 366 10.35 -15.72 4.19
N ARG A 367 11.19 -16.55 4.85
CA ARG A 367 10.82 -17.93 5.15
C ARG A 367 9.57 -18.03 6.03
N ILE A 368 9.41 -17.13 7.00
CA ILE A 368 8.19 -17.03 7.82
C ILE A 368 6.96 -16.69 6.96
N VAL A 369 7.10 -15.76 6.01
CA VAL A 369 6.03 -15.42 5.06
C VAL A 369 5.60 -16.65 4.26
N ASP A 370 6.56 -17.43 3.74
CA ASP A 370 6.28 -18.64 2.96
C ASP A 370 5.55 -19.69 3.81
N LEU A 371 6.03 -19.97 5.02
CA LEU A 371 5.38 -20.91 5.93
C LEU A 371 3.95 -20.50 6.31
N LEU A 372 3.71 -19.19 6.44
CA LEU A 372 2.37 -18.65 6.68
C LEU A 372 1.49 -18.76 5.44
N LEU A 373 2.04 -18.52 4.25
CA LEU A 373 1.37 -18.62 2.95
C LEU A 373 0.96 -20.06 2.63
N GLU A 374 1.89 -21.01 2.76
CA GLU A 374 1.63 -22.44 2.62
C GLU A 374 0.52 -22.87 3.58
N GLY A 375 0.59 -22.43 4.85
CA GLY A 375 -0.40 -22.82 5.83
C GLY A 375 -1.80 -22.26 5.56
N ILE A 376 -1.92 -20.99 5.14
CA ILE A 376 -3.23 -20.43 4.75
C ILE A 376 -3.78 -21.10 3.48
N GLN A 377 -2.93 -21.50 2.53
CA GLN A 377 -3.33 -22.27 1.35
C GLN A 377 -3.81 -23.67 1.71
N ASN A 378 -3.14 -24.33 2.65
CA ASN A 378 -3.48 -25.67 3.15
C ASN A 378 -4.52 -25.65 4.28
N ASN A 379 -5.56 -24.81 4.15
CA ASN A 379 -6.67 -24.71 5.10
C ASN A 379 -6.23 -24.51 6.58
N PHE A 380 -5.22 -23.68 6.80
CA PHE A 380 -4.63 -23.37 8.11
C PHE A 380 -3.91 -24.54 8.80
N ILE A 381 -3.37 -25.49 8.03
CA ILE A 381 -2.45 -26.52 8.51
C ILE A 381 -1.03 -25.99 8.33
N PHE A 382 -0.33 -25.70 9.43
CA PHE A 382 1.00 -25.08 9.42
C PHE A 382 2.10 -26.05 9.81
N ARG A 383 3.31 -25.83 9.29
CA ARG A 383 4.54 -26.49 9.76
C ARG A 383 5.02 -25.83 11.06
N ASP A 384 4.34 -26.13 12.17
CA ASP A 384 4.54 -25.46 13.47
C ASP A 384 5.98 -25.55 13.98
N THR A 385 6.65 -26.70 13.84
CA THR A 385 8.04 -26.90 14.27
C THR A 385 8.99 -25.96 13.54
N GLU A 386 8.88 -25.90 12.21
CA GLU A 386 9.73 -25.05 11.40
C GLU A 386 9.45 -23.57 11.66
N PHE A 387 8.17 -23.18 11.71
CA PHE A 387 7.77 -21.81 12.03
C PHE A 387 8.30 -21.35 13.39
N SER A 388 8.18 -22.20 14.43
CA SER A 388 8.71 -21.91 15.77
C SER A 388 10.23 -21.77 15.76
N SER A 389 10.95 -22.61 15.01
CA SER A 389 12.40 -22.49 14.85
C SER A 389 12.81 -21.16 14.21
N GLN A 390 12.11 -20.71 13.16
CA GLN A 390 12.38 -19.41 12.53
C GLN A 390 12.11 -18.23 13.49
N VAL A 391 10.99 -18.25 14.23
CA VAL A 391 10.70 -17.20 15.23
C VAL A 391 11.72 -17.22 16.37
N ARG A 392 12.21 -18.41 16.77
CA ARG A 392 13.27 -18.55 17.78
C ARG A 392 14.60 -18.00 17.29
N PHE A 393 14.93 -18.19 16.01
CA PHE A 393 16.09 -17.55 15.40
C PHE A 393 15.96 -16.03 15.46
N LEU A 394 14.82 -15.46 15.05
CA LEU A 394 14.61 -14.00 15.14
C LEU A 394 14.70 -13.46 16.58
N TRP A 395 14.26 -14.22 17.58
CA TRP A 395 14.38 -13.80 18.99
C TRP A 395 15.84 -13.75 19.48
N LEU A 396 16.70 -14.62 18.96
CA LEU A 396 18.10 -14.75 19.41
C LEU A 396 19.04 -13.77 18.70
N HIS A 397 18.58 -13.13 17.62
CA HIS A 397 19.39 -12.22 16.82
C HIS A 397 18.83 -10.79 16.88
N PRO A 398 19.69 -9.76 17.03
CA PRO A 398 19.23 -8.38 16.97
C PRO A 398 18.60 -8.08 15.60
N LEU A 399 17.53 -7.29 15.58
CA LEU A 399 16.89 -6.88 14.33
C LEU A 399 17.69 -5.80 13.60
N SER A 400 18.61 -5.13 14.29
CA SER A 400 19.43 -4.05 13.74
C SER A 400 20.83 -4.51 13.34
N LYS A 401 21.39 -3.90 12.29
CA LYS A 401 22.78 -4.04 11.89
C LYS A 401 23.72 -3.39 12.91
N ASP A 402 24.86 -4.02 13.13
CA ASP A 402 25.92 -3.45 13.96
C ASP A 402 26.89 -2.55 13.19
N LYS A 403 26.90 -2.67 11.85
CA LYS A 403 27.77 -1.91 10.93
C LYS A 403 26.94 -1.23 9.85
N THR A 404 27.43 -0.09 9.36
CA THR A 404 26.85 0.60 8.21
C THR A 404 26.99 -0.30 6.97
N PRO A 405 25.93 -0.55 6.21
CA PRO A 405 26.03 -1.37 5.00
C PRO A 405 26.91 -0.68 3.96
N THR A 406 27.64 -1.48 3.19
CA THR A 406 28.33 -1.01 1.99
C THR A 406 27.34 -0.84 0.84
N VAL A 407 27.74 -0.16 -0.24
CA VAL A 407 26.92 -0.07 -1.45
C VAL A 407 26.70 -1.46 -2.08
N ARG A 408 27.69 -2.36 -1.96
CA ARG A 408 27.57 -3.75 -2.39
C ARG A 408 26.50 -4.50 -1.61
N ASP A 409 26.44 -4.33 -0.29
CA ASP A 409 25.40 -4.96 0.55
C ASP A 409 23.99 -4.49 0.13
N GLU A 410 23.85 -3.20 -0.20
CA GLU A 410 22.59 -2.65 -0.72
C GLU A 410 22.23 -3.19 -2.10
N ALA A 411 23.23 -3.42 -2.96
CA ALA A 411 23.04 -4.01 -4.28
C ALA A 411 22.59 -5.47 -4.16
N GLU A 412 23.29 -6.27 -3.35
CA GLU A 412 22.95 -7.68 -3.08
C GLU A 412 21.55 -7.81 -2.51
N TYR A 413 21.21 -6.94 -1.55
CA TYR A 413 19.87 -6.88 -1.02
C TYR A 413 18.83 -6.56 -2.09
N LEU A 414 19.05 -5.53 -2.90
CA LEU A 414 18.11 -5.16 -3.95
C LEU A 414 17.95 -6.26 -5.00
N PHE A 415 19.06 -6.87 -5.43
CA PHE A 415 19.12 -7.83 -6.52
C PHE A 415 18.49 -9.16 -6.13
N SER A 416 18.73 -9.64 -4.90
CA SER A 416 18.04 -10.83 -4.37
C SER A 416 16.51 -10.71 -4.32
N ASN A 417 15.95 -9.50 -4.28
CA ASN A 417 14.48 -9.30 -4.33
C ASN A 417 13.91 -9.33 -5.75
N ILE A 418 14.72 -9.08 -6.79
CA ILE A 418 14.23 -8.93 -8.18
C ILE A 418 14.62 -10.10 -9.09
N PHE A 419 15.67 -10.85 -8.74
CA PHE A 419 16.17 -12.00 -9.48
C PHE A 419 15.76 -13.34 -8.84
N ASP A 420 14.75 -13.32 -7.96
CA ASP A 420 14.04 -14.56 -7.61
C ASP A 420 13.51 -15.22 -8.88
N GLU A 421 13.67 -16.55 -9.01
CA GLU A 421 13.46 -17.27 -10.28
C GLU A 421 12.06 -17.07 -10.86
N GLU A 422 11.01 -17.32 -10.07
CA GLU A 422 9.60 -17.21 -10.50
C GLU A 422 9.26 -15.77 -10.90
N LEU A 423 9.74 -14.79 -10.13
CA LEU A 423 9.56 -13.38 -10.41
C LEU A 423 10.29 -12.95 -11.68
N PHE A 424 11.55 -13.37 -11.83
CA PHE A 424 12.41 -12.94 -12.92
C PHE A 424 11.94 -13.52 -14.25
N ASP A 425 11.52 -14.79 -14.28
CA ASP A 425 10.86 -15.37 -15.45
C ASP A 425 9.60 -14.56 -15.81
N SER A 426 8.79 -14.19 -14.82
CA SER A 426 7.61 -13.35 -15.07
C SER A 426 7.95 -11.94 -15.59
N ILE A 427 9.11 -11.38 -15.23
CA ILE A 427 9.61 -10.12 -15.80
C ILE A 427 10.01 -10.28 -17.27
N LEU A 428 10.61 -11.42 -17.62
CA LEU A 428 11.08 -11.72 -18.98
C LEU A 428 9.93 -12.06 -19.93
N GLU A 429 8.89 -12.74 -19.43
CA GLU A 429 7.70 -13.12 -20.19
C GLU A 429 7.07 -11.95 -20.97
N GLU A 430 6.60 -12.23 -22.18
CA GLU A 430 5.91 -11.23 -22.99
C GLU A 430 4.55 -10.87 -22.39
N LYS A 431 4.36 -9.59 -22.04
CA LYS A 431 3.09 -9.09 -21.53
C LYS A 431 2.33 -8.32 -22.61
N PRO A 432 1.01 -8.55 -22.80
CA PRO A 432 0.25 -7.92 -23.87
C PRO A 432 0.08 -6.40 -23.71
N SER A 433 0.14 -5.91 -22.47
CA SER A 433 -0.24 -4.54 -22.13
C SER A 433 0.92 -3.62 -21.79
N TYR A 434 2.08 -4.18 -21.46
CA TYR A 434 3.23 -3.39 -21.07
C TYR A 434 4.55 -4.07 -21.43
N ASP A 435 5.61 -3.27 -21.43
CA ASP A 435 6.99 -3.71 -21.54
C ASP A 435 7.76 -3.05 -20.39
N LEU A 436 8.29 -3.86 -19.48
CA LEU A 436 8.92 -3.41 -18.24
C LEU A 436 10.43 -3.26 -18.43
N HIS A 437 10.95 -2.06 -18.17
CA HIS A 437 12.37 -1.74 -18.26
C HIS A 437 12.87 -1.41 -16.86
N LEU A 438 13.73 -2.28 -16.32
CA LEU A 438 14.35 -2.10 -15.01
C LEU A 438 15.71 -1.39 -15.14
N ARG A 439 15.99 -0.51 -14.18
CA ARG A 439 17.26 0.22 -14.02
C ARG A 439 17.55 0.35 -12.52
N THR A 440 18.77 0.72 -12.13
CA THR A 440 19.10 0.93 -10.71
C THR A 440 19.91 2.20 -10.46
N TRP A 441 19.73 2.81 -9.29
CA TRP A 441 20.62 3.85 -8.75
C TRP A 441 21.82 3.26 -8.00
N VAL A 442 21.72 2.01 -7.54
CA VAL A 442 22.76 1.39 -6.70
C VAL A 442 24.02 1.19 -7.54
N GLY A 443 25.15 1.72 -7.07
CA GLY A 443 26.41 1.78 -7.80
C GLY A 443 26.53 2.96 -8.78
N GLY A 444 25.46 3.74 -9.03
CA GLY A 444 25.45 4.89 -9.95
C GLY A 444 25.19 6.25 -9.28
N ASP A 445 24.51 6.31 -8.13
CA ASP A 445 24.20 7.55 -7.41
C ASP A 445 25.40 8.06 -6.59
N LYS A 446 26.25 8.86 -7.24
CA LYS A 446 27.48 9.43 -6.65
C LYS A 446 27.23 10.71 -5.84
N ASP A 447 26.12 11.41 -6.09
CA ASP A 447 25.77 12.69 -5.47
C ASP A 447 25.96 12.65 -3.95
N GLY A 448 26.99 13.34 -3.44
CA GLY A 448 27.34 13.38 -2.02
C GLY A 448 27.50 12.00 -1.34
N HIS A 449 27.75 10.95 -2.11
CA HIS A 449 27.96 9.59 -1.63
C HIS A 449 29.45 9.24 -1.75
N PRO A 450 30.23 9.25 -0.65
CA PRO A 450 31.68 8.97 -0.72
C PRO A 450 31.97 7.50 -1.06
N GLY A 451 31.12 6.56 -0.64
CA GLY A 451 31.28 5.13 -0.94
C GLY A 451 30.88 4.69 -2.35
N VAL A 452 30.58 5.60 -3.28
CA VAL A 452 30.32 5.27 -4.69
C VAL A 452 31.47 5.79 -5.52
N ASP A 453 32.08 4.93 -6.32
CA ASP A 453 33.14 5.26 -7.27
C ASP A 453 33.14 4.26 -8.44
N GLN A 454 34.16 4.33 -9.31
CA GLN A 454 34.28 3.44 -10.47
C GLN A 454 34.40 1.96 -10.10
N ASN A 455 35.01 1.63 -8.96
CA ASN A 455 35.26 0.25 -8.54
C ASN A 455 33.96 -0.35 -7.98
N VAL A 456 33.31 0.37 -7.08
CA VAL A 456 32.01 -0.03 -6.51
C VAL A 456 30.94 -0.12 -7.60
N MET A 457 30.95 0.79 -8.57
CA MET A 457 30.09 0.71 -9.75
C MET A 457 30.32 -0.59 -10.53
N ARG A 458 31.59 -0.96 -10.80
CA ARG A 458 31.94 -2.22 -11.47
C ARG A 458 31.50 -3.43 -10.65
N GLU A 459 31.69 -3.41 -9.33
CA GLU A 459 31.23 -4.48 -8.44
C GLU A 459 29.72 -4.66 -8.48
N CYS A 460 28.94 -3.56 -8.45
CA CYS A 460 27.47 -3.64 -8.54
C CYS A 460 27.01 -4.17 -9.91
N LEU A 461 27.68 -3.77 -10.99
CA LEU A 461 27.41 -4.33 -12.31
C LEU A 461 27.71 -5.84 -12.32
N SER A 462 28.88 -6.27 -11.84
CA SER A 462 29.25 -7.69 -11.76
C SER A 462 28.26 -8.48 -10.91
N LEU A 463 27.83 -7.95 -9.78
CA LEU A 463 26.85 -8.63 -8.94
C LEU A 463 25.50 -8.83 -9.64
N SER A 464 25.01 -7.81 -10.38
CA SER A 464 23.80 -8.00 -11.21
C SER A 464 24.01 -9.00 -12.34
N ARG A 465 25.25 -9.14 -12.84
CA ARG A 465 25.61 -10.12 -13.86
C ARG A 465 25.54 -11.54 -13.32
N GLU A 466 26.07 -11.77 -12.12
CA GLU A 466 26.05 -13.08 -11.46
C GLU A 466 24.62 -13.65 -11.47
N TYR A 467 23.64 -12.91 -10.94
CA TYR A 467 22.23 -13.31 -10.97
C TYR A 467 21.65 -13.56 -12.38
N ILE A 468 21.97 -12.67 -13.34
CA ILE A 468 21.49 -12.81 -14.73
C ILE A 468 22.10 -14.04 -15.41
N LEU A 469 23.36 -14.33 -15.15
CA LEU A 469 24.06 -15.49 -15.70
C LEU A 469 23.60 -16.79 -15.04
N GLU A 470 23.37 -16.81 -13.72
CA GLU A 470 22.74 -17.95 -13.04
C GLU A 470 21.42 -18.33 -13.71
N THR A 471 20.56 -17.33 -13.98
CA THR A 471 19.32 -17.55 -14.73
C THR A 471 19.62 -18.09 -16.13
N LEU A 472 20.52 -17.45 -16.87
CA LEU A 472 20.85 -17.85 -18.25
C LEU A 472 21.39 -19.28 -18.32
N TYR A 473 22.27 -19.68 -17.40
CA TYR A 473 22.76 -21.05 -17.28
C TYR A 473 21.61 -22.02 -17.04
N LEU A 474 20.70 -21.74 -16.09
CA LEU A 474 19.53 -22.59 -15.84
C LEU A 474 18.64 -22.74 -17.09
N LYS A 475 18.36 -21.66 -17.83
CA LYS A 475 17.55 -21.73 -19.06
C LYS A 475 18.27 -22.51 -20.17
N ILE A 476 19.60 -22.43 -20.26
CA ILE A 476 20.39 -23.23 -21.21
C ILE A 476 20.39 -24.71 -20.79
N GLU A 477 20.52 -25.02 -19.50
CA GLU A 477 20.48 -26.39 -18.97
C GLU A 477 19.12 -27.06 -19.24
N TYR A 478 18.01 -26.36 -18.96
CA TYR A 478 16.67 -26.85 -19.30
C TYR A 478 16.51 -27.08 -20.80
N LEU A 479 17.01 -26.14 -21.61
CA LEU A 479 17.00 -26.30 -23.06
C LEU A 479 17.80 -27.53 -23.49
N GLN A 480 19.00 -27.76 -22.95
CA GLN A 480 19.86 -28.91 -23.23
C GLN A 480 19.15 -30.23 -22.88
N HIS A 481 18.55 -30.33 -21.68
CA HIS A 481 17.84 -31.53 -21.24
C HIS A 481 16.67 -31.91 -22.16
N ASP A 482 15.85 -30.95 -22.57
CA ASP A 482 14.72 -31.23 -23.46
C ASP A 482 15.15 -31.54 -24.89
N VAL A 483 16.21 -30.88 -25.35
CA VAL A 483 16.91 -31.15 -26.62
C VAL A 483 17.45 -32.58 -26.66
N GLU A 484 18.08 -33.06 -25.59
CA GLU A 484 18.61 -34.43 -25.47
C GLU A 484 17.49 -35.48 -25.56
N LYS A 485 16.37 -35.27 -24.86
CA LYS A 485 15.20 -36.16 -24.95
C LYS A 485 14.65 -36.25 -26.37
N LEU A 486 14.60 -35.12 -27.10
CA LEU A 486 14.12 -35.09 -28.48
C LEU A 486 15.04 -35.85 -29.43
N VAL A 487 16.35 -35.80 -29.20
CA VAL A 487 17.32 -36.62 -29.94
C VAL A 487 17.13 -38.10 -29.63
N GLN A 488 17.00 -38.47 -28.35
CA GLN A 488 16.74 -39.86 -27.93
C GLN A 488 15.44 -40.42 -28.53
N SER A 489 14.40 -39.59 -28.65
CA SER A 489 13.12 -39.97 -29.25
C SER A 489 13.14 -40.03 -30.80
N GLY A 490 14.25 -39.67 -31.44
CA GLY A 490 14.40 -39.69 -32.90
C GLY A 490 13.69 -38.54 -33.64
N VAL A 491 13.04 -37.61 -32.92
CA VAL A 491 12.38 -36.43 -33.50
C VAL A 491 13.39 -35.47 -34.13
N ILE A 492 14.61 -35.39 -33.56
CA ILE A 492 15.72 -34.60 -34.11
C ILE A 492 16.87 -35.57 -34.46
N LYS A 493 17.21 -35.68 -35.75
CA LYS A 493 18.20 -36.64 -36.26
C LYS A 493 19.61 -36.46 -35.72
N SER A 494 20.01 -35.22 -35.44
CA SER A 494 21.31 -34.88 -34.88
C SER A 494 21.29 -33.45 -34.36
N ILE A 495 21.89 -33.22 -33.21
CA ILE A 495 22.24 -31.88 -32.73
C ILE A 495 23.75 -31.82 -32.71
N LYS A 496 24.31 -30.68 -33.14
CA LYS A 496 25.72 -30.40 -32.87
C LYS A 496 25.80 -30.04 -31.39
N LEU A 497 25.80 -31.02 -30.49
CA LEU A 497 25.94 -30.82 -29.04
C LEU A 497 27.14 -29.91 -28.74
N ASP A 498 28.21 -30.06 -29.54
CA ASP A 498 29.39 -29.19 -29.58
C ASP A 498 29.08 -27.68 -29.64
N GLN A 499 27.96 -27.27 -30.25
CA GLN A 499 27.55 -25.87 -30.32
C GLN A 499 26.95 -25.35 -29.01
N LEU A 500 26.21 -26.19 -28.29
CA LEU A 500 25.66 -25.85 -26.97
C LEU A 500 26.79 -25.79 -25.93
N THR A 501 27.66 -26.81 -25.91
CA THR A 501 28.88 -26.81 -25.06
C THR A 501 29.79 -25.61 -25.38
N ARG A 502 29.86 -25.20 -26.65
CA ARG A 502 30.59 -23.98 -27.03
C ARG A 502 29.95 -22.71 -26.49
N LEU A 503 28.61 -22.62 -26.44
CA LEU A 503 27.92 -21.48 -25.84
C LEU A 503 28.23 -21.37 -24.35
N ASP A 504 28.25 -22.49 -23.63
CA ASP A 504 28.61 -22.53 -22.20
C ASP A 504 30.06 -22.08 -21.99
N SER A 505 31.02 -22.63 -22.75
CA SER A 505 32.44 -22.24 -22.63
C SER A 505 32.72 -20.77 -22.98
N GLU A 506 31.89 -20.15 -23.83
CA GLU A 506 31.99 -18.73 -24.14
C GLU A 506 31.23 -17.86 -23.13
N LEU A 507 30.31 -18.45 -22.36
CA LEU A 507 29.57 -17.79 -21.29
C LEU A 507 30.47 -17.60 -20.05
N GLU A 508 31.31 -18.58 -19.72
CA GLU A 508 32.35 -18.45 -18.68
C GLU A 508 33.25 -17.22 -18.91
N LYS A 509 33.51 -16.88 -20.18
CA LYS A 509 34.37 -15.73 -20.56
C LYS A 509 33.71 -14.37 -20.32
N ILE A 510 32.42 -14.32 -19.99
CA ILE A 510 31.66 -13.09 -19.74
C ILE A 510 31.17 -12.93 -18.30
N GLU A 511 31.51 -13.88 -17.41
CA GLU A 511 31.20 -13.82 -15.98
C GLU A 511 31.79 -12.56 -15.33
N GLU A 512 33.09 -12.36 -15.50
CA GLU A 512 33.76 -11.19 -14.93
C GLU A 512 33.72 -10.00 -15.90
N ILE A 513 33.08 -8.91 -15.48
CA ILE A 513 33.05 -7.66 -16.24
C ILE A 513 34.44 -7.03 -16.27
N LYS A 514 35.12 -7.05 -17.41
CA LYS A 514 36.46 -6.46 -17.64
C LYS A 514 36.43 -5.41 -18.76
N PRO A 515 37.50 -4.62 -19.01
CA PRO A 515 37.59 -3.83 -20.23
C PRO A 515 37.26 -4.64 -21.49
N GLY A 516 36.49 -4.06 -22.41
CA GLY A 516 36.01 -4.72 -23.63
C GLY A 516 34.88 -5.73 -23.44
N ASP A 517 34.20 -5.73 -22.30
CA ASP A 517 33.07 -6.60 -21.98
C ASP A 517 31.95 -6.54 -23.01
N GLY A 518 31.59 -5.35 -23.47
CA GLY A 518 30.54 -5.17 -24.47
C GLY A 518 30.82 -5.94 -25.78
N MET A 519 32.10 -6.13 -26.13
CA MET A 519 32.50 -6.94 -27.29
C MET A 519 32.31 -8.44 -27.03
N ARG A 520 32.63 -8.90 -25.82
CA ARG A 520 32.48 -10.32 -25.45
C ARG A 520 31.00 -10.70 -25.37
N VAL A 521 30.16 -9.88 -24.73
CA VAL A 521 28.70 -10.09 -24.68
C VAL A 521 28.11 -10.13 -26.10
N ARG A 522 28.53 -9.21 -26.98
CA ARG A 522 28.09 -9.19 -28.39
C ARG A 522 28.54 -10.44 -29.14
N LYS A 523 29.78 -10.91 -28.93
CA LYS A 523 30.30 -12.14 -29.53
C LYS A 523 29.46 -13.33 -29.11
N TRP A 524 29.15 -13.45 -27.82
CA TRP A 524 28.29 -14.51 -27.30
C TRP A 524 26.89 -14.46 -27.94
N LYS A 525 26.25 -13.28 -27.96
CA LYS A 525 24.93 -13.10 -28.59
C LYS A 525 24.93 -13.49 -30.08
N MET A 526 26.02 -13.20 -30.79
CA MET A 526 26.20 -13.60 -32.20
C MET A 526 26.31 -15.13 -32.34
N LEU A 527 27.05 -15.79 -31.46
CA LEU A 527 27.13 -17.27 -31.44
C LEU A 527 25.76 -17.89 -31.15
N TYR A 528 25.04 -17.36 -30.16
CA TYR A 528 23.68 -17.80 -29.82
C TYR A 528 22.70 -17.63 -30.98
N ASN A 529 22.70 -16.47 -31.64
CA ASN A 529 21.86 -16.25 -32.82
C ASN A 529 22.20 -17.19 -33.98
N ASN A 530 23.49 -17.49 -34.19
CA ASN A 530 23.92 -18.47 -35.18
C ASN A 530 23.49 -19.90 -34.83
N PHE A 531 23.54 -20.27 -33.55
CA PHE A 531 23.00 -21.54 -33.08
C PHE A 531 21.50 -21.62 -33.38
N LEU A 532 20.70 -20.63 -32.96
CA LEU A 532 19.26 -20.61 -33.19
C LEU A 532 18.89 -20.67 -34.68
N LYS A 533 19.61 -19.94 -35.55
CA LYS A 533 19.36 -19.93 -37.00
C LYS A 533 19.49 -21.32 -37.62
N ASN A 534 20.37 -22.16 -37.07
CA ASN A 534 20.62 -23.52 -37.54
C ASN A 534 19.87 -24.59 -36.73
N ALA A 535 19.17 -24.20 -35.65
CA ALA A 535 18.46 -25.13 -34.77
C ALA A 535 17.14 -25.60 -35.40
N HIS A 536 16.67 -26.77 -34.97
CA HIS A 536 15.37 -27.30 -35.38
C HIS A 536 14.22 -26.33 -34.99
N PRO A 537 13.14 -26.19 -35.79
CA PRO A 537 12.04 -25.26 -35.50
C PRO A 537 11.39 -25.44 -34.12
N PHE A 538 11.41 -26.65 -33.57
CA PHE A 538 10.96 -26.90 -32.20
C PHE A 538 11.79 -26.14 -31.17
N ILE A 539 13.13 -26.18 -31.31
CA ILE A 539 14.08 -25.46 -30.45
C ILE A 539 13.90 -23.95 -30.60
N GLN A 540 13.72 -23.46 -31.83
CA GLN A 540 13.51 -22.03 -32.09
C GLN A 540 12.26 -21.48 -31.40
N LYS A 541 11.24 -22.32 -31.19
CA LYS A 541 9.97 -21.97 -30.52
C LYS A 541 9.92 -22.41 -29.06
N HIS A 542 11.04 -22.89 -28.51
CA HIS A 542 11.11 -23.36 -27.13
C HIS A 542 10.87 -22.20 -26.16
N HIS A 543 10.23 -22.50 -25.02
CA HIS A 543 9.94 -21.50 -24.00
C HIS A 543 11.22 -20.83 -23.47
N GLU A 544 12.22 -21.63 -23.12
CA GLU A 544 13.54 -21.14 -22.70
C GLU A 544 14.22 -20.23 -23.72
N VAL A 545 14.09 -20.53 -25.02
CA VAL A 545 14.63 -19.66 -26.08
C VAL A 545 13.90 -18.32 -26.12
N ALA A 546 12.58 -18.31 -25.88
CA ALA A 546 11.83 -17.06 -25.77
C ALA A 546 12.30 -16.23 -24.56
N LEU A 547 12.53 -16.85 -23.39
CA LEU A 547 13.04 -16.19 -22.20
C LEU A 547 14.46 -15.64 -22.40
N ILE A 548 15.37 -16.42 -22.99
CA ILE A 548 16.75 -15.97 -23.29
C ILE A 548 16.72 -14.77 -24.26
N ASN A 549 15.90 -14.81 -25.29
CA ASN A 549 15.74 -13.68 -26.21
C ASN A 549 15.26 -12.42 -25.48
N ARG A 550 14.23 -12.56 -24.63
CA ARG A 550 13.71 -11.46 -23.81
C ARG A 550 14.73 -10.92 -22.81
N LEU A 551 15.58 -11.79 -22.26
CA LEU A 551 16.68 -11.42 -21.37
C LEU A 551 17.67 -10.49 -22.09
N PHE A 552 18.06 -10.78 -23.33
CA PHE A 552 18.92 -9.90 -24.13
C PHE A 552 18.22 -8.64 -24.66
N GLU A 553 16.89 -8.61 -24.70
CA GLU A 553 16.13 -7.39 -25.02
C GLU A 553 16.05 -6.45 -23.81
N ALA A 554 15.77 -7.01 -22.63
CA ALA A 554 15.66 -6.27 -21.38
C ALA A 554 17.03 -5.82 -20.83
N PHE A 555 18.03 -6.69 -20.94
CA PHE A 555 19.39 -6.51 -20.42
C PHE A 555 20.43 -6.77 -21.52
N PRO A 556 20.61 -5.86 -22.51
CA PRO A 556 21.46 -6.10 -23.68
C PRO A 556 22.93 -6.36 -23.35
N ALA A 557 23.39 -5.83 -22.22
CA ALA A 557 24.74 -6.06 -21.73
C ALA A 557 24.83 -7.20 -20.71
N LEU A 558 23.73 -7.87 -20.33
CA LEU A 558 23.66 -8.85 -19.23
C LEU A 558 23.96 -8.25 -17.84
N VAL A 559 23.55 -7.00 -17.63
CA VAL A 559 23.56 -6.31 -16.33
C VAL A 559 22.23 -5.62 -16.13
N LEU A 560 21.87 -5.36 -14.86
CA LEU A 560 20.86 -4.36 -14.55
C LEU A 560 21.48 -2.97 -14.79
N PRO A 561 21.02 -2.21 -15.80
CA PRO A 561 21.70 -0.98 -16.16
C PRO A 561 21.52 0.11 -15.09
N ILE A 562 22.58 0.88 -14.86
CA ILE A 562 22.62 1.93 -13.85
C ILE A 562 22.12 3.28 -14.40
N GLU A 563 21.61 4.13 -13.52
CA GLU A 563 21.47 5.58 -13.77
C GLU A 563 22.58 6.28 -12.98
N LEU A 564 23.42 7.05 -13.67
CA LEU A 564 24.45 7.85 -13.02
C LEU A 564 23.81 9.11 -12.44
N ARG A 565 24.30 9.59 -11.31
CA ARG A 565 23.86 10.86 -10.71
C ARG A 565 24.99 11.58 -10.00
N GLU A 566 25.14 12.88 -10.24
CA GLU A 566 26.11 13.73 -9.56
C GLU A 566 25.61 15.18 -9.46
N ASP A 567 26.13 15.92 -8.48
CA ASP A 567 25.89 17.36 -8.29
C ASP A 567 26.41 18.22 -9.46
N ALA A 568 25.64 19.22 -9.88
CA ALA A 568 25.97 20.12 -10.98
C ALA A 568 27.35 20.79 -10.81
N GLY A 569 27.68 21.23 -9.59
CA GLY A 569 28.98 21.84 -9.28
C GLY A 569 30.13 20.84 -9.40
N LYS A 570 29.93 19.60 -8.93
CA LYS A 570 30.94 18.53 -9.07
C LYS A 570 31.14 18.10 -10.52
N ILE A 571 30.08 18.09 -11.34
CA ILE A 571 30.17 17.86 -12.80
C ILE A 571 30.98 18.97 -13.47
N ALA A 572 30.74 20.24 -13.12
CA ALA A 572 31.49 21.36 -13.69
C ALA A 572 33.00 21.24 -13.39
N THR A 573 33.38 20.89 -12.16
CA THR A 573 34.78 20.64 -11.79
C THR A 573 35.39 19.46 -12.56
N ALA A 574 34.62 18.39 -12.79
CA ALA A 574 35.08 17.18 -13.48
C ALA A 574 35.47 17.39 -14.95
N LEU A 575 35.06 18.50 -15.58
CA LEU A 575 35.51 18.85 -16.93
C LEU A 575 37.04 18.99 -16.99
N ASN A 576 37.63 19.57 -15.93
CA ASN A 576 39.06 19.85 -15.84
C ASN A 576 39.80 18.88 -14.93
N ASP A 577 39.15 18.38 -13.87
CA ASP A 577 39.74 17.43 -12.94
C ASP A 577 39.63 15.98 -13.45
N LYS A 578 40.78 15.41 -13.85
CA LYS A 578 40.89 14.01 -14.32
C LYS A 578 40.64 12.97 -13.23
N ASN A 579 40.72 13.35 -11.96
CA ASN A 579 40.52 12.47 -10.80
C ASN A 579 39.12 12.59 -10.20
N ALA A 580 38.27 13.47 -10.73
CA ALA A 580 36.89 13.59 -10.28
C ALA A 580 36.17 12.23 -10.38
N PRO A 581 35.50 11.76 -9.30
CA PRO A 581 34.91 10.42 -9.27
C PRO A 581 33.93 10.14 -10.40
N ILE A 582 33.05 11.09 -10.73
CA ILE A 582 32.07 10.92 -11.82
C ILE A 582 32.75 10.75 -13.19
N ARG A 583 33.88 11.42 -13.41
CA ARG A 583 34.68 11.27 -14.62
C ARG A 583 35.31 9.88 -14.69
N LYS A 584 35.90 9.42 -13.58
CA LYS A 584 36.46 8.07 -13.45
C LYS A 584 35.41 6.99 -13.70
N MET A 585 34.20 7.16 -13.17
CA MET A 585 33.07 6.26 -13.46
C MET A 585 32.73 6.22 -14.95
N LEU A 586 32.63 7.37 -15.62
CA LEU A 586 32.37 7.44 -17.08
C LEU A 586 33.51 6.80 -17.90
N GLU A 587 34.77 7.08 -17.55
CA GLU A 587 35.96 6.46 -18.18
C GLU A 587 35.94 4.92 -18.00
N GLY A 588 35.61 4.45 -16.80
CA GLY A 588 35.46 3.02 -16.48
C GLY A 588 34.35 2.35 -17.29
N LEU A 589 33.17 2.97 -17.39
CA LEU A 589 32.07 2.44 -18.21
C LEU A 589 32.45 2.37 -19.70
N MET A 590 33.14 3.37 -20.22
CA MET A 590 33.62 3.36 -21.60
C MET A 590 34.65 2.27 -21.84
N SER A 591 35.54 2.02 -20.88
CA SER A 591 36.49 0.91 -20.93
C SER A 591 35.80 -0.44 -20.98
N ILE A 592 34.74 -0.63 -20.17
CA ILE A 592 33.92 -1.85 -20.14
C ILE A 592 33.11 -2.03 -21.43
N ALA A 593 32.37 -1.01 -21.85
CA ALA A 593 31.48 -1.07 -23.01
C ALA A 593 32.25 -1.16 -24.34
N GLY A 594 33.44 -0.53 -24.43
CA GLY A 594 34.22 -0.40 -25.65
C GLY A 594 33.55 0.58 -26.66
N PRO A 595 33.78 0.43 -27.98
CA PRO A 595 33.07 1.24 -28.99
C PRO A 595 31.59 0.86 -29.14
N ILE A 596 31.14 -0.13 -28.37
CA ILE A 596 29.81 -0.70 -28.41
C ILE A 596 28.99 0.01 -27.34
N ASP A 597 27.90 0.63 -27.79
CA ASP A 597 26.89 1.37 -27.04
C ASP A 597 26.90 1.23 -25.49
N ILE A 598 27.31 2.29 -24.78
CA ILE A 598 27.30 2.39 -23.31
C ILE A 598 25.88 2.23 -22.70
N SER A 599 24.82 2.39 -23.49
CA SER A 599 23.44 2.33 -23.00
C SER A 599 23.00 0.97 -22.45
N GLY A 600 23.77 -0.10 -22.75
CA GLY A 600 23.57 -1.41 -22.12
C GLY A 600 23.97 -1.45 -20.65
N TYR A 601 24.92 -0.60 -20.22
CA TYR A 601 25.42 -0.54 -18.85
C TYR A 601 24.87 0.65 -18.07
N ALA A 602 24.75 1.82 -18.68
CA ALA A 602 24.24 3.03 -18.04
C ALA A 602 23.23 3.76 -18.93
N ARG A 603 22.12 4.26 -18.37
CA ARG A 603 20.99 4.81 -19.16
C ARG A 603 20.91 6.34 -19.20
N GLY A 604 21.62 7.04 -18.32
CA GLY A 604 21.69 8.50 -18.31
C GLY A 604 22.55 9.01 -17.18
N LEU A 605 22.87 10.31 -17.24
CA LEU A 605 23.52 11.08 -16.18
C LEU A 605 22.54 12.13 -15.65
N VAL A 606 22.04 11.91 -14.43
CA VAL A 606 21.19 12.86 -13.70
C VAL A 606 22.05 13.95 -13.07
N ILE A 607 21.63 15.20 -13.26
CA ILE A 607 22.31 16.40 -12.77
C ILE A 607 21.55 16.91 -11.54
N SER A 608 22.00 16.59 -10.33
CA SER A 608 21.44 17.16 -9.09
C SER A 608 21.74 18.66 -8.98
N HIS A 609 20.91 19.41 -8.25
CA HIS A 609 21.02 20.86 -8.06
C HIS A 609 21.14 21.62 -9.39
N CYS A 610 20.40 21.19 -10.42
CA CYS A 610 20.39 21.85 -11.73
C CYS A 610 19.57 23.14 -11.66
N GLU A 611 20.24 24.29 -11.67
CA GLU A 611 19.61 25.61 -11.54
C GLU A 611 19.76 26.50 -12.79
N SER A 612 20.60 26.08 -13.74
CA SER A 612 20.88 26.84 -14.95
C SER A 612 21.02 25.95 -16.20
N HIS A 613 20.94 26.58 -17.38
CA HIS A 613 21.22 25.88 -18.65
C HIS A 613 22.70 25.50 -18.80
N ASN A 614 23.58 26.17 -18.04
CA ASN A 614 25.02 25.93 -18.07
C ASN A 614 25.35 24.59 -17.39
N ASP A 615 24.56 24.17 -16.40
CA ASP A 615 24.71 22.86 -15.75
C ASP A 615 24.46 21.71 -16.73
N ILE A 616 23.43 21.84 -17.58
CA ILE A 616 23.13 20.90 -18.66
C ILE A 616 24.25 20.90 -19.71
N ALA A 617 24.78 22.08 -20.05
CA ALA A 617 25.89 22.22 -20.98
C ALA A 617 27.17 21.55 -20.47
N ASN A 618 27.52 21.75 -19.19
CA ASN A 618 28.67 21.13 -18.54
C ASN A 618 28.59 19.60 -18.55
N ALA A 619 27.42 19.05 -18.17
CA ALA A 619 27.20 17.61 -18.23
C ALA A 619 27.29 17.07 -19.67
N SER A 620 26.70 17.79 -20.64
CA SER A 620 26.75 17.41 -22.06
C SER A 620 28.18 17.41 -22.60
N ALA A 621 28.99 18.39 -22.20
CA ALA A 621 30.40 18.49 -22.58
C ALA A 621 31.22 17.36 -21.95
N LEU A 622 31.00 17.05 -20.67
CA LEU A 622 31.69 15.95 -19.98
C LEU A 622 31.39 14.61 -20.64
N VAL A 623 30.12 14.30 -20.86
CA VAL A 623 29.70 13.06 -21.54
C VAL A 623 30.21 13.03 -22.97
N GLY A 624 30.04 14.11 -23.75
CA GLY A 624 30.46 14.14 -25.15
C GLY A 624 31.97 14.08 -25.36
N GLY A 625 32.76 14.58 -24.40
CA GLY A 625 34.23 14.51 -24.45
C GLY A 625 34.79 13.13 -24.11
N LEU A 626 34.15 12.40 -23.18
CA LEU A 626 34.61 11.08 -22.73
C LEU A 626 33.95 9.94 -23.52
N CYS A 627 32.63 9.98 -23.59
CA CYS A 627 31.82 9.05 -24.35
C CYS A 627 31.74 9.55 -25.79
N LYS A 628 32.68 9.12 -26.64
CA LYS A 628 32.73 9.45 -28.08
C LYS A 628 31.38 9.27 -28.80
N SER A 629 30.45 8.48 -28.24
CA SER A 629 29.04 8.49 -28.60
C SER A 629 28.21 9.39 -27.67
N LYS A 630 27.54 10.42 -28.20
CA LYS A 630 26.56 11.26 -27.48
C LYS A 630 25.26 10.53 -27.08
N LYS A 631 25.29 9.21 -27.00
CA LYS A 631 24.14 8.33 -26.76
C LYS A 631 23.68 8.30 -25.31
N LEU A 632 24.56 8.58 -24.35
CA LEU A 632 24.20 8.66 -22.94
C LEU A 632 23.51 10.02 -22.69
N PRO A 633 22.20 10.06 -22.36
CA PRO A 633 21.49 11.32 -22.14
C PRO A 633 21.91 11.99 -20.83
N VAL A 634 21.89 13.33 -20.83
CA VAL A 634 21.98 14.10 -19.59
C VAL A 634 20.58 14.54 -19.16
N ILE A 635 20.30 14.43 -17.88
CA ILE A 635 18.95 14.53 -17.31
C ILE A 635 18.95 15.60 -16.21
N PRO A 636 18.42 16.82 -16.45
CA PRO A 636 18.31 17.82 -15.39
C PRO A 636 17.34 17.35 -14.30
N LEU A 637 17.75 17.43 -13.03
CA LEU A 637 16.87 17.27 -11.86
C LEU A 637 16.47 18.64 -11.32
N PHE A 638 15.17 18.95 -11.40
CA PHE A 638 14.59 20.13 -10.75
C PHE A 638 14.01 19.76 -9.39
N GLU A 639 14.68 20.20 -8.33
CA GLU A 639 14.36 19.85 -6.94
C GLU A 639 14.17 21.05 -6.01
N SER A 640 14.73 22.23 -6.34
CA SER A 640 14.45 23.49 -5.64
C SER A 640 13.22 24.21 -6.21
N ARG A 641 12.62 25.09 -5.40
CA ARG A 641 11.51 25.94 -5.83
C ARG A 641 11.92 26.80 -7.04
N GLU A 642 13.10 27.39 -6.98
CA GLU A 642 13.69 28.26 -7.99
C GLU A 642 13.89 27.49 -9.30
N ALA A 643 14.44 26.28 -9.23
CA ALA A 643 14.63 25.43 -10.41
C ALA A 643 13.29 25.03 -11.05
N LEU A 644 12.28 24.66 -10.27
CA LEU A 644 10.95 24.31 -10.78
C LEU A 644 10.27 25.50 -11.48
N VAL A 645 10.35 26.70 -10.90
CA VAL A 645 9.81 27.93 -11.48
C VAL A 645 10.56 28.32 -12.77
N ASN A 646 11.89 28.24 -12.75
CA ASN A 646 12.74 28.65 -13.88
C ASN A 646 12.95 27.56 -14.94
N SER A 647 12.43 26.35 -14.71
CA SER A 647 12.60 25.16 -15.56
C SER A 647 12.39 25.42 -17.06
N LYS A 648 11.34 26.19 -17.42
CA LYS A 648 11.10 26.62 -18.80
C LYS A 648 12.27 27.40 -19.39
N LYS A 649 12.71 28.44 -18.69
CA LYS A 649 13.80 29.31 -19.15
C LYS A 649 15.09 28.51 -19.29
N ILE A 650 15.39 27.63 -18.33
CA ILE A 650 16.56 26.75 -18.34
C ILE A 650 16.56 25.88 -19.60
N ILE A 651 15.45 25.19 -19.88
CA ILE A 651 15.33 24.28 -21.03
C ILE A 651 15.36 25.06 -22.36
N GLU A 652 14.61 26.17 -22.47
CA GLU A 652 14.58 27.00 -23.68
C GLU A 652 15.95 27.57 -24.00
N SER A 653 16.69 28.06 -23.00
CA SER A 653 18.05 28.56 -23.18
C SER A 653 18.99 27.47 -23.67
N TRP A 654 18.97 26.27 -23.09
CA TRP A 654 19.83 25.17 -23.54
C TRP A 654 19.48 24.69 -24.96
N LEU A 655 18.19 24.54 -25.25
CA LEU A 655 17.71 24.13 -26.57
C LEU A 655 17.84 25.23 -27.63
N SER A 656 18.15 26.48 -27.27
CA SER A 656 18.36 27.53 -28.26
C SER A 656 19.52 27.23 -29.22
N ASP A 657 20.56 26.53 -28.73
CA ASP A 657 21.68 26.02 -29.56
C ASP A 657 21.21 24.86 -30.45
N ARG A 658 21.40 25.02 -31.76
CA ARG A 658 21.05 24.01 -32.78
C ARG A 658 21.71 22.65 -32.53
N ARG A 659 22.96 22.64 -32.05
CA ARG A 659 23.74 21.41 -31.79
C ARG A 659 23.10 20.55 -30.69
N ASN A 660 22.46 21.19 -29.71
CA ASN A 660 21.77 20.51 -28.62
C ASN A 660 20.48 19.85 -29.14
N LYS A 661 19.70 20.56 -29.97
CA LYS A 661 18.52 19.99 -30.64
C LYS A 661 18.89 18.77 -31.50
N GLU A 662 19.94 18.89 -32.30
CA GLU A 662 20.44 17.82 -33.15
C GLU A 662 20.90 16.61 -32.31
N THR A 663 21.54 16.85 -31.17
CA THR A 663 21.92 15.78 -30.24
C THR A 663 20.71 15.02 -29.72
N VAL A 664 19.67 15.71 -29.25
CA VAL A 664 18.42 15.09 -28.77
C VAL A 664 17.75 14.27 -29.87
N ARG A 665 17.69 14.80 -31.10
CA ARG A 665 17.05 14.13 -32.24
C ARG A 665 17.84 12.91 -32.70
N ALA A 666 19.14 13.05 -32.92
CA ALA A 666 19.98 12.02 -33.51
C ALA A 666 20.38 10.91 -32.51
N HIS A 667 20.57 11.26 -31.23
CA HIS A 667 21.15 10.34 -30.25
C HIS A 667 20.18 9.94 -29.14
N TRP A 668 19.19 10.77 -28.79
CA TRP A 668 18.24 10.47 -27.72
C TRP A 668 16.84 10.14 -28.23
N GLN A 669 16.72 9.74 -29.50
CA GLN A 669 15.46 9.31 -30.13
C GLN A 669 14.36 10.38 -30.05
N ASN A 670 14.75 11.65 -30.10
CA ASN A 670 13.85 12.80 -29.94
C ASN A 670 13.14 12.86 -28.57
N LEU A 671 13.73 12.22 -27.56
CA LEU A 671 13.28 12.23 -26.17
C LEU A 671 14.20 13.13 -25.34
N PHE A 672 13.61 14.00 -24.53
CA PHE A 672 14.34 14.78 -23.52
C PHE A 672 13.83 14.37 -22.14
N GLU A 673 14.67 13.71 -21.36
CA GLU A 673 14.31 13.26 -20.02
C GLU A 673 14.53 14.38 -18.99
N ILE A 674 13.58 14.58 -18.06
CA ILE A 674 13.67 15.56 -16.97
C ILE A 674 13.30 14.86 -15.68
N MET A 675 14.12 15.00 -14.64
CA MET A 675 13.81 14.47 -13.31
C MET A 675 13.16 15.52 -12.42
N LEU A 676 12.16 15.11 -11.63
CA LEU A 676 11.41 15.97 -10.71
C LEU A 676 11.59 15.51 -9.26
N GLY A 677 12.12 16.39 -8.41
CA GLY A 677 12.43 16.13 -7.01
C GLY A 677 11.27 16.47 -6.07
N TYR A 678 10.41 15.50 -5.77
CA TYR A 678 9.24 15.70 -4.89
C TYR A 678 9.60 15.88 -3.41
N SER A 679 10.46 15.00 -2.88
CA SER A 679 10.79 14.98 -1.44
C SER A 679 11.62 16.20 -1.03
N ASP A 680 12.59 16.59 -1.86
CA ASP A 680 13.46 17.75 -1.61
C ASP A 680 12.68 19.07 -1.69
N SER A 681 11.78 19.22 -2.67
CA SER A 681 10.90 20.40 -2.75
C SER A 681 9.87 20.44 -1.61
N SER A 682 9.26 19.30 -1.26
CA SER A 682 8.30 19.24 -0.14
C SER A 682 8.94 19.60 1.21
N LYS A 683 10.23 19.29 1.39
CA LYS A 683 10.99 19.68 2.59
C LYS A 683 11.14 21.21 2.70
N GLN A 684 11.25 21.91 1.57
CA GLN A 684 11.48 23.36 1.56
C GLN A 684 10.19 24.16 1.78
N PHE A 685 9.06 23.75 1.18
CA PHE A 685 7.85 24.57 1.16
C PHE A 685 6.52 23.79 1.27
N GLY A 686 6.57 22.55 1.75
CA GLY A 686 5.40 21.73 2.08
C GLY A 686 4.89 20.86 0.92
N VAL A 687 4.18 19.77 1.27
CA VAL A 687 3.76 18.73 0.30
C VAL A 687 2.75 19.23 -0.73
N LEU A 688 1.70 19.94 -0.31
CA LEU A 688 0.68 20.44 -1.23
C LEU A 688 1.25 21.49 -2.21
N PRO A 689 1.96 22.54 -1.74
CA PRO A 689 2.62 23.50 -2.62
C PRO A 689 3.63 22.86 -3.57
N SER A 690 4.49 21.95 -3.08
CA SER A 690 5.42 21.19 -3.93
C SER A 690 4.71 20.43 -5.05
N ARG A 691 3.68 19.64 -4.71
CA ARG A 691 2.91 18.88 -5.72
C ARG A 691 2.22 19.79 -6.73
N ARG A 692 1.67 20.93 -6.29
CA ARG A 692 1.02 21.91 -7.19
C ARG A 692 2.03 22.56 -8.13
N LEU A 693 3.21 22.94 -7.63
CA LEU A 693 4.27 23.51 -8.45
C LEU A 693 4.79 22.49 -9.48
N ILE A 694 5.05 21.26 -9.07
CA ILE A 694 5.47 20.17 -9.97
C ILE A 694 4.41 19.92 -11.05
N GLN A 695 3.12 19.91 -10.70
CA GLN A 695 2.03 19.79 -11.67
C GLN A 695 2.13 20.91 -12.72
N LYS A 696 2.23 22.18 -12.30
CA LYS A 696 2.37 23.34 -13.21
C LYS A 696 3.62 23.21 -14.10
N THR A 697 4.76 22.85 -13.51
CA THR A 697 6.05 22.66 -14.21
C THR A 697 5.95 21.60 -15.30
N MET A 698 5.33 20.44 -15.05
CA MET A 698 5.21 19.39 -16.08
C MET A 698 4.42 19.86 -17.31
N PHE A 699 3.27 20.53 -17.12
CA PHE A 699 2.48 21.07 -18.23
C PHE A 699 3.23 22.17 -18.99
N GLN A 700 3.99 23.00 -18.28
CA GLN A 700 4.81 24.05 -18.88
C GLN A 700 5.95 23.46 -19.73
N ILE A 701 6.68 22.47 -19.21
CA ILE A 701 7.75 21.77 -19.92
C ILE A 701 7.19 21.04 -21.16
N GLU A 702 6.03 20.39 -21.04
CA GLU A 702 5.37 19.75 -22.19
C GLU A 702 5.06 20.75 -23.30
N LYS A 703 4.56 21.94 -22.95
CA LYS A 703 4.31 23.02 -23.92
C LYS A 703 5.60 23.52 -24.57
N VAL A 704 6.67 23.71 -23.80
CA VAL A 704 7.97 24.19 -24.28
C VAL A 704 8.57 23.20 -25.27
N LEU A 705 8.74 21.93 -24.88
CA LEU A 705 9.38 20.93 -25.72
C LEU A 705 8.61 20.63 -27.01
N LYS A 706 7.28 20.74 -26.96
CA LYS A 706 6.44 20.65 -28.15
C LYS A 706 6.81 21.69 -29.22
N ASN A 707 7.21 22.91 -28.83
CA ASN A 707 7.65 23.95 -29.77
C ASN A 707 8.96 23.58 -30.50
N TYR A 708 9.76 22.69 -29.92
CA TYR A 708 10.99 22.16 -30.53
C TYR A 708 10.78 20.81 -31.24
N SER A 709 9.54 20.32 -31.28
CA SER A 709 9.17 18.98 -31.74
C SER A 709 9.86 17.84 -30.97
N ILE A 710 10.19 18.08 -29.70
CA ILE A 710 10.84 17.11 -28.80
C ILE A 710 9.79 16.55 -27.83
N THR A 711 9.89 15.27 -27.49
CA THR A 711 8.97 14.61 -26.55
C THR A 711 9.57 14.56 -25.14
N PRO A 712 8.92 15.12 -24.11
CA PRO A 712 9.38 14.95 -22.74
C PRO A 712 9.22 13.52 -22.24
N VAL A 713 10.16 13.09 -21.40
CA VAL A 713 10.02 11.94 -20.50
C VAL A 713 10.20 12.45 -19.07
N PHE A 714 9.15 12.39 -18.26
CA PHE A 714 9.22 12.80 -16.88
C PHE A 714 9.70 11.64 -16.00
N PHE A 715 10.86 11.82 -15.38
CA PHE A 715 11.44 10.92 -14.41
C PHE A 715 11.01 11.35 -13.00
N HIS A 716 10.04 10.65 -12.43
CA HIS A 716 9.49 10.96 -11.12
C HIS A 716 10.38 10.41 -9.99
N GLY A 717 10.91 11.28 -9.14
CA GLY A 717 11.65 10.88 -7.94
C GLY A 717 10.77 10.25 -6.84
N SER A 718 11.42 9.77 -5.78
CA SER A 718 10.85 8.98 -4.68
C SER A 718 9.55 9.53 -4.06
N GLY A 719 9.46 10.83 -3.80
CA GLY A 719 8.31 11.46 -3.14
C GLY A 719 7.05 11.66 -4.01
N GLY A 720 7.11 11.32 -5.30
CA GLY A 720 5.96 11.42 -6.20
C GLY A 720 5.03 10.20 -6.16
N SER A 721 5.41 9.15 -5.43
CA SER A 721 4.71 7.87 -5.45
C SER A 721 3.59 7.79 -4.42
N VAL A 722 2.37 7.48 -4.87
CA VAL A 722 1.24 7.11 -3.99
C VAL A 722 1.45 5.69 -3.43
N ALA A 723 2.48 5.00 -3.91
CA ALA A 723 2.98 3.72 -3.43
C ALA A 723 3.31 3.71 -1.92
N ARG A 724 3.60 4.88 -1.32
CA ARG A 724 3.79 5.10 0.13
C ARG A 724 2.51 4.99 0.98
N GLY A 725 1.44 4.39 0.46
CA GLY A 725 0.20 4.13 1.21
C GLY A 725 -0.78 5.31 1.15
N GLY A 726 -2.05 5.03 1.45
CA GLY A 726 -3.10 6.06 1.46
C GLY A 726 -3.74 6.39 0.10
N GLY A 727 -3.21 5.91 -1.03
CA GLY A 727 -3.89 6.05 -2.33
C GLY A 727 -3.59 4.91 -3.31
N SER A 728 -3.96 5.09 -4.58
CA SER A 728 -3.84 4.15 -5.69
C SER A 728 -2.93 4.68 -6.81
N ILE A 729 -2.38 3.79 -7.65
CA ILE A 729 -1.66 4.18 -8.87
C ILE A 729 -2.52 5.12 -9.73
N LYS A 730 -3.82 4.82 -9.86
CA LYS A 730 -4.77 5.66 -10.59
C LYS A 730 -4.73 7.12 -10.11
N GLU A 731 -4.79 7.34 -8.79
CA GLU A 731 -4.73 8.67 -8.20
C GLU A 731 -3.39 9.35 -8.45
N GLN A 732 -2.27 8.63 -8.31
CA GLN A 732 -0.93 9.16 -8.58
C GLN A 732 -0.82 9.76 -9.99
N VAL A 733 -1.26 8.99 -10.98
CA VAL A 733 -1.05 9.34 -12.38
C VAL A 733 -2.17 10.24 -12.93
N SER A 734 -3.29 10.36 -12.23
CA SER A 734 -4.51 11.05 -12.69
C SER A 734 -4.33 12.52 -13.09
N TRP A 735 -3.40 13.21 -12.45
CA TRP A 735 -3.14 14.63 -12.67
C TRP A 735 -1.88 14.88 -13.51
N TRP A 736 -1.22 13.82 -14.00
CA TRP A 736 -0.07 13.93 -14.89
C TRP A 736 -0.49 14.33 -16.31
N PRO A 737 0.34 15.13 -17.02
CA PRO A 737 0.11 15.41 -18.44
C PRO A 737 0.27 14.15 -19.31
N LYS A 738 -0.19 14.24 -20.56
CA LYS A 738 -0.22 13.10 -21.50
C LYS A 738 1.17 12.48 -21.69
N SER A 739 2.19 13.30 -21.91
CA SER A 739 3.57 12.83 -22.07
C SER A 739 4.09 12.01 -20.87
N ALA A 740 3.81 12.45 -19.63
CA ALA A 740 4.23 11.77 -18.41
C ALA A 740 3.61 10.37 -18.28
N VAL A 741 2.34 10.20 -18.64
CA VAL A 741 1.65 8.91 -18.50
C VAL A 741 1.97 7.98 -19.68
N GLN A 742 2.33 8.49 -20.86
CA GLN A 742 2.64 7.65 -22.03
C GLN A 742 3.97 6.90 -21.92
N ARG A 743 4.94 7.47 -21.20
CA ARG A 743 6.26 6.87 -20.97
C ARG A 743 6.63 7.04 -19.49
N PRO A 744 5.89 6.40 -18.57
CA PRO A 744 6.11 6.59 -17.15
C PRO A 744 7.53 6.12 -16.80
N LYS A 745 8.32 7.02 -16.23
CA LYS A 745 9.62 6.72 -15.64
C LYS A 745 9.57 7.13 -14.18
N GLN A 746 9.73 6.18 -13.26
CA GLN A 746 9.62 6.45 -11.84
C GLN A 746 10.68 5.73 -11.03
N THR A 747 11.14 6.40 -9.99
CA THR A 747 11.95 5.79 -8.94
C THR A 747 11.07 4.85 -8.11
N ILE A 748 11.39 3.55 -8.12
CA ILE A 748 10.83 2.61 -7.16
C ILE A 748 11.78 2.55 -5.97
N GLN A 749 11.32 3.10 -4.86
CA GLN A 749 12.12 3.15 -3.65
C GLN A 749 12.30 1.76 -3.04
N GLY A 750 13.42 1.54 -2.35
CA GLY A 750 13.73 0.22 -1.78
C GLY A 750 12.65 -0.34 -0.84
N GLU A 751 11.98 0.48 -0.03
CA GLU A 751 10.85 0.02 0.82
C GLU A 751 9.64 -0.44 0.00
N MET A 752 9.50 0.07 -1.23
CA MET A 752 8.47 -0.34 -2.17
C MET A 752 8.92 -1.47 -3.08
N VAL A 753 10.23 -1.65 -3.32
CA VAL A 753 10.74 -2.80 -4.07
C VAL A 753 10.31 -4.09 -3.40
N GLN A 754 10.56 -4.24 -2.10
CA GLN A 754 10.11 -5.40 -1.29
C GLN A 754 8.61 -5.68 -1.40
N ARG A 755 7.79 -4.68 -1.72
CA ARG A 755 6.33 -4.82 -1.79
C ARG A 755 5.80 -5.04 -3.20
N ILE A 756 6.42 -4.43 -4.21
CA ILE A 756 5.98 -4.50 -5.60
C ILE A 756 6.52 -5.76 -6.26
N PHE A 757 7.76 -6.13 -5.91
CA PHE A 757 8.48 -7.28 -6.45
C PHE A 757 8.35 -8.52 -5.56
N SER A 758 7.49 -8.52 -4.54
CA SER A 758 7.35 -9.69 -3.66
C SER A 758 6.80 -10.92 -4.36
N THR A 759 5.94 -10.74 -5.39
CA THR A 759 5.43 -11.85 -6.20
C THR A 759 5.13 -11.40 -7.64
N PRO A 760 5.14 -12.32 -8.62
CA PRO A 760 4.74 -12.05 -10.00
C PRO A 760 3.39 -11.35 -10.12
N GLU A 761 2.38 -11.76 -9.34
CA GLU A 761 1.02 -11.25 -9.44
C GLU A 761 0.91 -9.81 -8.95
N ILE A 762 1.66 -9.44 -7.90
CA ILE A 762 1.69 -8.06 -7.42
C ILE A 762 2.34 -7.16 -8.46
N LEU A 763 3.51 -7.54 -8.96
CA LEU A 763 4.22 -6.78 -9.98
C LEU A 763 3.34 -6.60 -11.23
N ASN A 764 2.81 -7.70 -11.76
CA ASN A 764 1.94 -7.70 -12.93
C ASN A 764 0.69 -6.83 -12.70
N SER A 765 0.02 -6.95 -11.55
CA SER A 765 -1.12 -6.10 -11.21
C SER A 765 -0.76 -4.61 -11.24
N GLN A 766 0.35 -4.20 -10.61
CA GLN A 766 0.78 -2.80 -10.61
C GLN A 766 1.10 -2.31 -12.04
N CYS A 767 1.83 -3.11 -12.81
CA CYS A 767 2.20 -2.79 -14.20
C CYS A 767 0.98 -2.69 -15.12
N VAL A 768 0.03 -3.63 -15.04
CA VAL A 768 -1.23 -3.61 -15.80
C VAL A 768 -2.06 -2.39 -15.44
N HIS A 769 -2.19 -2.05 -14.15
CA HIS A 769 -2.90 -0.84 -13.74
C HIS A 769 -2.26 0.43 -14.32
N LEU A 770 -0.93 0.56 -14.23
CA LEU A 770 -0.21 1.71 -14.78
C LEU A 770 -0.36 1.79 -16.31
N ALA A 771 -0.26 0.66 -17.00
CA ALA A 771 -0.43 0.57 -18.45
C ALA A 771 -1.87 0.90 -18.89
N ASN A 772 -2.87 0.38 -18.21
CA ASN A 772 -4.27 0.68 -18.50
C ASN A 772 -4.57 2.18 -18.29
N GLU A 773 -4.10 2.78 -17.20
CA GLU A 773 -4.25 4.23 -16.97
C GLU A 773 -3.54 5.06 -18.06
N SER A 774 -2.36 4.62 -18.50
CA SER A 774 -1.66 5.21 -19.65
C SER A 774 -2.49 5.17 -20.92
N GLN A 775 -3.09 4.02 -21.23
CA GLN A 775 -3.91 3.84 -22.42
C GLN A 775 -5.21 4.65 -22.37
N LEU A 776 -5.93 4.63 -21.24
CA LEU A 776 -7.16 5.41 -21.05
C LEU A 776 -6.92 6.91 -21.26
N ARG A 777 -5.76 7.41 -20.85
CA ARG A 777 -5.38 8.83 -21.02
C ARG A 777 -4.78 9.15 -22.39
N LYS A 778 -4.46 8.17 -23.23
CA LYS A 778 -4.24 8.46 -24.67
C LYS A 778 -5.50 9.05 -25.30
N VAL A 779 -6.68 8.58 -24.86
CA VAL A 779 -8.01 9.00 -25.35
C VAL A 779 -8.49 10.28 -24.65
N ARG A 780 -8.40 10.33 -23.31
CA ARG A 780 -8.83 11.51 -22.52
C ARG A 780 -7.68 12.47 -22.26
N LYS A 781 -7.76 13.71 -22.78
CA LYS A 781 -6.76 14.75 -22.50
C LYS A 781 -6.85 15.21 -21.04
N THR A 782 -5.81 14.98 -20.25
CA THR A 782 -5.62 15.67 -18.97
C THR A 782 -5.32 17.14 -19.25
N LYS A 783 -6.08 18.06 -18.65
CA LYS A 783 -5.78 19.50 -18.67
C LYS A 783 -5.30 19.93 -17.29
N LEU A 784 -4.45 20.96 -17.26
CA LEU A 784 -4.11 21.62 -16.02
C LEU A 784 -5.38 22.29 -15.47
N GLU A 785 -5.79 21.89 -14.28
CA GLU A 785 -6.96 22.44 -13.62
C GLU A 785 -6.63 23.81 -13.01
N THR A 786 -7.49 24.79 -13.27
CA THR A 786 -7.39 26.17 -12.77
C THR A 786 -8.47 26.43 -11.73
N SER A 787 -8.07 26.87 -10.54
CA SER A 787 -8.97 27.29 -9.48
C SER A 787 -8.27 28.35 -8.64
N ALA A 788 -8.85 29.56 -8.61
CA ALA A 788 -8.30 30.67 -7.82
C ALA A 788 -8.34 30.36 -6.32
N ASP A 789 -9.41 29.71 -5.84
CA ASP A 789 -9.54 29.31 -4.44
C ASP A 789 -8.49 28.26 -4.06
N LEU A 790 -8.18 27.31 -4.95
CA LEU A 790 -7.11 26.33 -4.72
C LEU A 790 -5.73 27.00 -4.71
N ASP A 791 -5.44 27.86 -5.68
CA ASP A 791 -4.14 28.53 -5.74
C ASP A 791 -3.95 29.43 -4.49
N LYS A 792 -4.99 30.17 -4.06
CA LYS A 792 -4.99 30.90 -2.77
C LYS A 792 -4.73 29.98 -1.58
N PHE A 793 -5.44 28.86 -1.51
CA PHE A 793 -5.27 27.87 -0.42
C PHE A 793 -3.84 27.32 -0.38
N VAL A 794 -3.28 26.96 -1.53
CA VAL A 794 -1.90 26.48 -1.67
C VAL A 794 -0.89 27.53 -1.18
N ASP A 795 -1.06 28.80 -1.57
CA ASP A 795 -0.17 29.89 -1.16
C ASP A 795 -0.21 30.12 0.37
N LEU A 796 -1.39 30.01 0.98
CA LEU A 796 -1.55 30.09 2.44
C LEU A 796 -0.86 28.90 3.15
N VAL A 797 -0.98 27.69 2.61
CA VAL A 797 -0.26 26.50 3.13
C VAL A 797 1.25 26.69 3.05
N GLU A 798 1.77 27.15 1.90
CA GLU A 798 3.19 27.42 1.70
C GLU A 798 3.71 28.46 2.72
N LYS A 799 3.00 29.57 2.87
CA LYS A 799 3.36 30.63 3.82
C LYS A 799 3.43 30.12 5.26
N SER A 800 2.43 29.34 5.68
CA SER A 800 2.39 28.77 7.03
C SER A 800 3.51 27.74 7.27
N TYR A 801 3.83 26.93 6.26
CA TYR A 801 4.91 25.96 6.33
C TYR A 801 6.28 26.62 6.45
N ARG A 802 6.55 27.60 5.56
CA ARG A 802 7.80 28.35 5.56
C ARG A 802 8.01 29.12 6.86
N GLY A 803 6.94 29.57 7.51
CA GLY A 803 7.02 30.18 8.84
C GLY A 803 7.70 29.30 9.90
N ILE A 804 7.58 27.97 9.84
CA ILE A 804 8.36 27.05 10.69
C ILE A 804 9.79 26.93 10.18
N VAL A 805 9.98 26.68 8.89
CA VAL A 805 11.29 26.39 8.30
C VAL A 805 12.26 27.57 8.42
N GLU A 806 11.76 28.79 8.31
CA GLU A 806 12.55 30.02 8.37
C GLU A 806 12.78 30.49 9.81
N ASN A 807 12.00 30.00 10.76
CA ASN A 807 12.24 30.23 12.18
C ASN A 807 13.31 29.25 12.69
N GLY A 808 14.58 29.66 12.58
CA GLY A 808 15.73 28.83 12.93
C GLY A 808 15.71 28.29 14.37
N GLU A 809 15.29 29.09 15.35
CA GLU A 809 15.22 28.67 16.76
C GLU A 809 14.14 27.60 16.99
N LEU A 810 12.93 27.83 16.45
CA LEU A 810 11.85 26.86 16.55
C LEU A 810 12.22 25.57 15.83
N LEU A 811 12.77 25.67 14.62
CA LEU A 811 13.17 24.50 13.84
C LEU A 811 14.25 23.69 14.56
N ASP A 812 15.26 24.34 15.15
CA ASP A 812 16.29 23.65 15.92
C ASP A 812 15.72 22.94 17.16
N ALA A 813 14.80 23.60 17.88
CA ALA A 813 14.10 23.00 19.01
C ALA A 813 13.29 21.75 18.59
N LEU A 814 12.59 21.82 17.46
CA LEU A 814 11.84 20.70 16.90
C LEU A 814 12.76 19.55 16.46
N ILE A 815 13.87 19.85 15.78
CA ILE A 815 14.85 18.85 15.31
C ILE A 815 15.53 18.16 16.50
N THR A 816 15.94 18.92 17.52
CA THR A 816 16.61 18.41 18.72
C THR A 816 15.73 17.44 19.52
N ALA A 817 14.41 17.60 19.48
CA ALA A 817 13.47 16.68 20.12
C ALA A 817 13.36 15.31 19.41
N THR A 818 13.92 15.14 18.21
CA THR A 818 13.88 13.88 17.46
C THR A 818 15.21 13.12 17.57
N PRO A 819 15.29 11.85 17.10
CA PRO A 819 16.54 11.08 17.04
C PRO A 819 17.64 11.62 16.10
N PHE A 820 17.50 12.86 15.65
CA PHE A 820 18.37 13.54 14.70
C PHE A 820 19.86 13.47 15.04
N LYS A 821 20.21 13.73 16.30
CA LYS A 821 21.61 13.75 16.78
C LYS A 821 22.27 12.38 16.68
N TYR A 822 21.47 11.32 16.57
CA TYR A 822 21.92 9.94 16.56
C TYR A 822 21.91 9.31 15.17
N LEU A 823 21.60 10.05 14.09
CA LEU A 823 21.58 9.51 12.71
C LEU A 823 22.83 8.70 12.33
N ASP A 824 24.02 9.09 12.82
CA ASP A 824 25.28 8.39 12.55
C ASP A 824 25.44 7.07 13.37
N ALA A 825 24.77 7.00 14.53
CA ALA A 825 24.66 5.79 15.34
C ALA A 825 23.67 4.77 14.75
N LEU A 826 22.79 5.18 13.82
CA LEU A 826 21.71 4.33 13.32
C LEU A 826 22.16 3.37 12.20
N LYS A 827 23.41 3.49 11.71
CA LYS A 827 24.01 2.61 10.69
C LYS A 827 23.08 2.37 9.48
N LEU A 828 22.36 3.42 9.09
CA LEU A 828 21.32 3.37 8.05
C LEU A 828 21.91 3.63 6.67
N GLY A 829 21.73 2.68 5.77
CA GLY A 829 22.19 2.78 4.38
C GLY A 829 23.70 3.03 4.25
N SER A 830 24.20 3.00 3.03
CA SER A 830 25.62 3.21 2.74
C SER A 830 25.98 4.70 2.62
N ARG A 831 24.98 5.55 2.39
CA ARG A 831 25.13 7.00 2.21
C ARG A 831 25.09 7.73 3.56
N PRO A 832 25.98 8.72 3.81
CA PRO A 832 25.94 9.53 5.03
C PRO A 832 24.59 10.24 5.24
N SER A 833 24.19 10.48 6.48
CA SER A 833 22.90 11.14 6.76
C SER A 833 22.96 12.68 6.62
N LYS A 834 24.15 13.28 6.67
CA LYS A 834 24.37 14.74 6.63
C LYS A 834 25.34 15.13 5.50
N ARG A 835 25.25 16.39 5.04
CA ARG A 835 26.27 16.98 4.15
C ARG A 835 27.46 17.51 4.99
N PRO A 836 28.73 17.34 4.57
CA PRO A 836 29.90 17.63 5.40
C PRO A 836 30.16 19.11 5.76
N GLU A 837 29.59 20.07 5.02
CA GLU A 837 30.07 21.46 5.01
C GLU A 837 29.08 22.52 5.54
N LYS A 838 27.90 22.16 6.07
CA LYS A 838 26.92 23.15 6.56
C LYS A 838 26.52 22.91 8.03
N LEU A 839 26.54 23.99 8.82
CA LEU A 839 25.86 24.11 10.13
C LEU A 839 24.44 23.53 10.04
N ALA A 840 23.92 23.01 11.16
CA ALA A 840 22.60 22.38 11.26
C ALA A 840 21.50 23.31 10.73
N SER A 841 21.09 23.09 9.48
CA SER A 841 20.09 23.85 8.75
C SER A 841 19.29 22.89 7.88
N ILE A 842 18.08 23.27 7.46
CA ILE A 842 17.24 22.39 6.63
C ILE A 842 17.93 22.00 5.30
N GLU A 843 18.85 22.83 4.82
CA GLU A 843 19.65 22.64 3.62
C GLU A 843 20.78 21.64 3.80
N SER A 844 21.35 21.51 5.01
CA SER A 844 22.39 20.53 5.31
C SER A 844 21.85 19.10 5.39
N LEU A 845 20.53 18.95 5.50
CA LEU A 845 19.84 17.68 5.64
C LEU A 845 19.29 17.09 4.36
N ARG A 846 19.45 15.78 4.24
CA ARG A 846 18.87 14.99 3.15
C ARG A 846 17.40 14.70 3.43
N ALA A 847 16.60 14.58 2.38
CA ALA A 847 15.16 14.35 2.49
C ALA A 847 14.78 13.05 3.23
N ILE A 848 15.59 11.99 3.10
CA ILE A 848 15.31 10.70 3.77
C ILE A 848 15.47 10.80 5.30
N PRO A 849 16.63 11.22 5.86
CA PRO A 849 16.77 11.45 7.29
C PRO A 849 15.72 12.43 7.86
N TRP A 850 15.37 13.46 7.08
CA TRP A 850 14.31 14.40 7.43
C TRP A 850 12.97 13.68 7.68
N VAL A 851 12.48 12.92 6.71
CA VAL A 851 11.21 12.18 6.85
C VAL A 851 11.28 11.12 7.96
N LEU A 852 12.44 10.47 8.12
CA LEU A 852 12.63 9.45 9.14
C LEU A 852 12.49 10.03 10.55
N CYS A 853 13.15 11.15 10.87
CA CYS A 853 13.09 11.76 12.20
C CYS A 853 11.64 12.07 12.63
N TRP A 854 10.84 12.63 11.73
CA TRP A 854 9.42 12.94 12.00
C TRP A 854 8.52 11.71 12.05
N THR A 855 8.91 10.65 11.35
CA THR A 855 8.26 9.33 11.44
C THR A 855 8.49 8.69 12.80
N GLN A 856 9.73 8.75 13.28
CA GLN A 856 10.12 8.23 14.58
C GLN A 856 9.36 8.94 15.71
N SER A 857 9.25 10.27 15.66
CA SER A 857 8.57 11.07 16.70
C SER A 857 7.05 11.11 16.59
N ARG A 858 6.46 10.40 15.61
CA ARG A 858 5.00 10.28 15.40
C ARG A 858 4.27 11.59 15.12
N VAL A 859 4.96 12.67 14.77
CA VAL A 859 4.33 13.97 14.53
C VAL A 859 4.06 14.24 13.05
N LEU A 860 4.92 13.74 12.14
CA LEU A 860 4.76 13.84 10.68
C LEU A 860 4.40 15.24 10.13
N TRP A 861 4.71 16.30 10.86
CA TRP A 861 4.27 17.67 10.55
C TRP A 861 4.61 18.12 9.13
N PRO A 862 5.72 17.68 8.47
CA PRO A 862 5.99 18.13 7.11
C PRO A 862 4.90 17.77 6.09
N THR A 863 4.04 16.80 6.42
CA THR A 863 3.00 16.27 5.53
C THR A 863 1.65 17.00 5.64
N TRP A 864 1.41 17.74 6.72
CA TRP A 864 0.09 18.30 7.04
C TRP A 864 0.10 19.74 7.57
N TRP A 865 1.23 20.26 8.02
CA TRP A 865 1.29 21.61 8.58
C TRP A 865 0.92 22.69 7.56
N GLY A 866 0.11 23.66 8.00
CA GLY A 866 -0.38 24.79 7.21
C GLY A 866 -1.76 24.55 6.59
N VAL A 867 -2.20 23.29 6.46
CA VAL A 867 -3.51 22.94 5.88
C VAL A 867 -4.66 23.47 6.73
N GLY A 868 -4.60 23.28 8.05
CA GLY A 868 -5.65 23.71 8.97
C GLY A 868 -5.71 25.23 9.08
N SER A 869 -4.56 25.88 9.25
CA SER A 869 -4.44 27.33 9.28
C SER A 869 -4.90 27.99 7.98
N ALA A 870 -4.60 27.39 6.82
CA ALA A 870 -5.10 27.88 5.53
C ALA A 870 -6.61 27.69 5.42
N TRP A 871 -7.16 26.55 5.87
CA TRP A 871 -8.60 26.27 5.82
C TRP A 871 -9.42 27.27 6.65
N ASN A 872 -8.93 27.63 7.83
CA ASN A 872 -9.59 28.58 8.73
C ASN A 872 -9.57 30.03 8.20
N GLN A 873 -8.64 30.38 7.31
CA GLN A 873 -8.57 31.70 6.68
C GLN A 873 -9.50 31.86 5.47
N LEU A 874 -10.12 30.78 4.99
CA LEU A 874 -11.08 30.85 3.89
C LEU A 874 -12.48 31.19 4.41
N ASN A 875 -13.23 31.99 3.64
CA ASN A 875 -14.64 32.21 3.90
C ASN A 875 -15.50 31.01 3.43
N ASP A 876 -16.77 30.95 3.86
CA ASP A 876 -17.63 29.79 3.58
C ASP A 876 -17.85 29.55 2.08
N ALA A 877 -17.94 30.60 1.27
CA ALA A 877 -18.09 30.47 -0.18
C ALA A 877 -16.82 29.88 -0.84
N GLU A 878 -15.63 30.28 -0.39
CA GLU A 878 -14.35 29.70 -0.82
C GLU A 878 -14.26 28.21 -0.41
N LYS A 879 -14.65 27.89 0.83
CA LYS A 879 -14.70 26.52 1.35
C LYS A 879 -15.61 25.62 0.53
N ASP A 880 -16.80 26.09 0.18
CA ASP A 880 -17.77 25.31 -0.60
C ASP A 880 -17.31 25.09 -2.04
N ARG A 881 -16.67 26.08 -2.66
CA ARG A 881 -16.04 25.91 -3.98
C ARG A 881 -14.88 24.91 -3.92
N LEU A 882 -14.06 24.90 -2.87
CA LEU A 882 -13.03 23.88 -2.69
C LEU A 882 -13.60 22.47 -2.51
N LYS A 883 -14.69 22.31 -1.74
CA LYS A 883 -15.39 21.01 -1.62
C LYS A 883 -15.92 20.53 -2.97
N LEU A 884 -16.48 21.43 -3.79
CA LEU A 884 -16.92 21.10 -5.14
C LEU A 884 -15.73 20.71 -6.03
N PHE A 885 -14.64 21.46 -5.96
CA PHE A 885 -13.41 21.18 -6.71
C PHE A 885 -12.79 19.84 -6.33
N PHE A 886 -12.82 19.46 -5.04
CA PHE A 886 -12.38 18.15 -4.56
C PHE A 886 -13.11 16.98 -5.24
N LYS A 887 -14.41 17.14 -5.54
CA LYS A 887 -15.21 16.09 -6.22
C LYS A 887 -14.79 15.90 -7.68
N THR A 888 -14.30 16.94 -8.34
CA THR A 888 -13.96 16.91 -9.77
C THR A 888 -12.46 16.79 -10.04
N SER A 889 -11.61 17.23 -9.11
CA SER A 889 -10.16 17.30 -9.29
C SER A 889 -9.44 16.05 -8.80
N PRO A 890 -8.81 15.28 -9.71
CA PRO A 890 -8.03 14.13 -9.31
C PRO A 890 -6.77 14.53 -8.53
N PHE A 891 -6.18 15.70 -8.83
CA PHE A 891 -5.05 16.25 -8.09
C PHE A 891 -5.42 16.49 -6.62
N PHE A 892 -6.48 17.27 -6.40
CA PHE A 892 -6.87 17.66 -5.05
C PHE A 892 -7.42 16.48 -4.26
N SER A 893 -8.24 15.62 -4.90
CA SER A 893 -8.73 14.39 -4.29
C SER A 893 -7.59 13.46 -3.85
N SER A 894 -6.57 13.28 -4.69
CA SER A 894 -5.39 12.49 -4.34
C SER A 894 -4.64 13.08 -3.15
N PHE A 895 -4.48 14.40 -3.07
CA PHE A 895 -3.82 15.05 -1.95
C PHE A 895 -4.58 14.83 -0.64
N VAL A 896 -5.89 15.11 -0.59
CA VAL A 896 -6.69 14.98 0.64
C VAL A 896 -6.70 13.54 1.17
N LYS A 897 -6.75 12.53 0.28
CA LYS A 897 -6.65 11.12 0.67
C LYS A 897 -5.29 10.76 1.27
N THR A 898 -4.20 11.25 0.69
CA THR A 898 -2.84 11.07 1.25
C THR A 898 -2.72 11.80 2.60
N LEU A 899 -3.26 13.02 2.71
CA LEU A 899 -3.27 13.79 3.94
C LEU A 899 -3.98 13.04 5.07
N GLY A 900 -5.19 12.51 4.82
CA GLY A 900 -5.94 11.71 5.78
C GLY A 900 -5.16 10.48 6.26
N TYR A 901 -4.44 9.81 5.35
CA TYR A 901 -3.54 8.70 5.70
C TYR A 901 -2.38 9.11 6.61
N SER A 902 -1.73 10.25 6.35
CA SER A 902 -0.66 10.76 7.21
C SER A 902 -1.20 11.20 8.57
N LEU A 903 -2.32 11.93 8.62
CA LEU A 903 -2.97 12.38 9.86
C LEU A 903 -3.38 11.20 10.75
N ALA A 904 -3.84 10.09 10.17
CA ALA A 904 -4.23 8.89 10.92
C ALA A 904 -3.06 8.23 11.69
N LYS A 905 -1.80 8.58 11.38
CA LYS A 905 -0.61 8.05 12.05
C LYS A 905 0.00 8.98 13.10
N VAL A 906 -0.49 10.22 13.17
CA VAL A 906 0.00 11.25 14.08
C VAL A 906 -0.44 10.93 15.51
N GLU A 907 0.50 11.00 16.46
CA GLU A 907 0.25 10.74 17.89
C GLU A 907 0.83 11.90 18.73
N LEU A 908 0.09 13.00 18.83
CA LEU A 908 0.52 14.18 19.60
C LEU A 908 0.86 13.89 21.08
N PRO A 909 0.16 12.97 21.80
CA PRO A 909 0.55 12.56 23.15
C PRO A 909 1.97 11.96 23.22
N VAL A 910 2.41 11.26 22.17
CA VAL A 910 3.78 10.72 22.08
C VAL A 910 4.76 11.84 21.76
N TRP A 911 4.42 12.72 20.81
CA TRP A 911 5.23 13.88 20.45
C TRP A 911 5.55 14.78 21.64
N GLU A 912 4.57 15.03 22.52
CA GLU A 912 4.74 15.80 23.75
C GLU A 912 5.85 15.22 24.68
N LEU A 913 6.03 13.89 24.67
CA LEU A 913 7.08 13.23 25.45
C LEU A 913 8.46 13.40 24.81
N TYR A 914 8.55 13.38 23.48
CA TYR A 914 9.81 13.65 22.75
C TYR A 914 10.33 15.08 23.00
N LEU A 915 9.45 16.06 23.16
CA LEU A 915 9.83 17.44 23.49
C LEU A 915 10.54 17.58 24.86
N GLY A 916 10.48 16.55 25.72
CA GLY A 916 11.22 16.50 26.97
C GLY A 916 10.96 17.70 27.88
N LYS A 917 12.04 18.37 28.30
CA LYS A 917 12.04 19.57 29.17
C LYS A 917 12.22 20.89 28.39
N SER A 918 11.91 20.93 27.09
CA SER A 918 12.01 22.18 26.31
C SER A 918 11.21 23.31 26.95
N SER A 919 11.79 24.51 27.04
CA SER A 919 11.14 25.72 27.57
C SER A 919 9.92 26.13 26.73
N GLN A 920 9.95 25.87 25.42
CA GLN A 920 8.87 26.16 24.47
C GLN A 920 7.84 25.03 24.36
N LYS A 921 7.97 23.95 25.14
CA LYS A 921 7.13 22.74 25.02
C LYS A 921 5.63 23.04 25.01
N ARG A 922 5.14 23.89 25.91
CA ARG A 922 3.70 24.19 26.04
C ARG A 922 3.16 24.89 24.79
N GLU A 923 3.91 25.82 24.23
CA GLU A 923 3.53 26.60 23.04
C GLU A 923 3.57 25.72 21.78
N ILE A 924 4.61 24.89 21.66
CA ILE A 924 4.73 23.91 20.57
C ILE A 924 3.56 22.92 20.61
N VAL A 925 3.25 22.32 21.76
CA VAL A 925 2.13 21.38 21.87
C VAL A 925 0.81 22.04 21.52
N LYS A 926 0.53 23.24 22.05
CA LYS A 926 -0.72 23.95 21.77
C LYS A 926 -0.88 24.30 20.30
N SER A 927 0.18 24.79 19.65
CA SER A 927 0.13 25.13 18.21
C SER A 927 -0.08 23.89 17.34
N PHE A 928 0.60 22.78 17.64
CA PHE A 928 0.42 21.51 16.94
C PHE A 928 -0.96 20.89 17.16
N GLU A 929 -1.51 20.94 18.37
CA GLU A 929 -2.88 20.48 18.66
C GLU A 929 -3.91 21.31 17.89
N SER A 930 -3.76 22.64 17.86
CA SER A 930 -4.65 23.54 17.10
C SER A 930 -4.60 23.26 15.60
N GLU A 931 -3.40 23.19 15.01
CA GLU A 931 -3.23 22.95 13.58
C GLU A 931 -3.72 21.55 13.19
N PHE A 932 -3.45 20.52 14.02
CA PHE A 932 -3.87 19.16 13.77
C PHE A 932 -5.39 19.00 13.77
N ASN A 933 -6.07 19.61 14.75
CA ASN A 933 -7.54 19.59 14.80
C ASN A 933 -8.14 20.30 13.59
N ALA A 934 -7.64 21.48 13.22
CA ALA A 934 -8.10 22.19 12.03
C ALA A 934 -7.84 21.41 10.72
N ALA A 935 -6.71 20.70 10.62
CA ALA A 935 -6.41 19.85 9.47
C ALA A 935 -7.33 18.63 9.39
N LYS A 936 -7.74 18.05 10.53
CA LYS A 936 -8.78 17.01 10.57
C LYS A 936 -10.13 17.54 10.13
N ASP A 937 -10.53 18.71 10.63
CA ASP A 937 -11.79 19.36 10.24
C ASP A 937 -11.84 19.63 8.74
N PHE A 938 -10.71 20.05 8.15
CA PHE A 938 -10.56 20.13 6.69
C PHE A 938 -10.82 18.78 6.00
N VAL A 939 -10.20 17.69 6.45
CA VAL A 939 -10.42 16.35 5.86
C VAL A 939 -11.88 15.91 5.99
N HIS A 940 -12.49 16.08 7.16
CA HIS A 940 -13.90 15.76 7.40
C HIS A 940 -14.83 16.59 6.52
N ALA A 941 -14.55 17.89 6.35
CA ALA A 941 -15.31 18.78 5.49
C ALA A 941 -15.20 18.41 3.99
N MET A 942 -14.03 17.93 3.55
CA MET A 942 -13.82 17.48 2.17
C MET A 942 -14.47 16.12 1.90
N SER A 943 -14.32 15.15 2.81
CA SER A 943 -14.82 13.78 2.63
C SER A 943 -16.32 13.66 2.90
N GLY A 944 -16.87 14.47 3.79
CA GLY A 944 -18.22 14.29 4.35
C GLY A 944 -18.32 13.14 5.36
N GLU A 945 -17.17 12.58 5.80
CA GLU A 945 -17.06 11.38 6.61
C GLU A 945 -16.21 11.61 7.87
N ASN A 946 -16.54 10.91 8.96
CA ASN A 946 -15.83 11.03 10.24
C ASN A 946 -14.48 10.28 10.29
N GLY A 947 -14.21 9.38 9.35
CA GLY A 947 -12.95 8.65 9.26
C GLY A 947 -11.88 9.45 8.50
N LEU A 948 -10.63 9.40 8.96
CA LEU A 948 -9.53 10.08 8.25
C LEU A 948 -9.13 9.32 6.98
N ILE A 949 -9.41 8.02 6.92
CA ILE A 949 -9.15 7.18 5.75
C ILE A 949 -10.47 6.55 5.28
N TRP A 950 -11.47 7.41 5.04
CA TRP A 950 -12.83 7.03 4.64
C TRP A 950 -12.87 6.10 3.40
N HIS A 951 -11.89 6.22 2.51
CA HIS A 951 -11.75 5.40 1.30
C HIS A 951 -11.12 4.03 1.54
N ARG A 952 -10.51 3.77 2.71
CA ARG A 952 -9.92 2.47 3.10
C ARG A 952 -10.04 2.20 4.62
N PRO A 953 -11.24 1.94 5.15
CA PRO A 953 -11.44 1.73 6.59
C PRO A 953 -10.60 0.61 7.22
N TRP A 954 -10.34 -0.47 6.48
CA TRP A 954 -9.46 -1.57 6.94
C TRP A 954 -8.03 -1.12 7.24
N LEU A 955 -7.53 -0.13 6.48
CA LEU A 955 -6.18 0.41 6.65
C LEU A 955 -6.12 1.30 7.90
N GLU A 956 -7.17 2.07 8.14
CA GLU A 956 -7.34 2.86 9.38
C GLU A 956 -7.35 1.94 10.60
N GLU A 957 -8.07 0.82 10.53
CA GLU A 957 -8.06 -0.17 11.61
C GLU A 957 -6.68 -0.82 11.81
N SER A 958 -5.97 -1.21 10.73
CA SER A 958 -4.61 -1.76 10.84
C SER A 958 -3.66 -0.78 11.54
N ILE A 959 -3.67 0.50 11.15
CA ILE A 959 -2.87 1.56 11.79
C ILE A 959 -3.20 1.64 13.29
N ARG A 960 -4.49 1.70 13.63
CA ARG A 960 -4.96 1.80 15.01
C ARG A 960 -4.51 0.62 15.88
N LEU A 961 -4.49 -0.61 15.35
CA LEU A 961 -4.06 -1.80 16.09
C LEU A 961 -2.54 -1.87 16.30
N ARG A 962 -1.76 -1.27 15.39
CA ARG A 962 -0.29 -1.20 15.48
C ARG A 962 0.16 -0.14 16.48
N SER A 963 -0.50 1.02 16.53
CA SER A 963 -0.11 2.18 17.36
C SER A 963 0.35 1.81 18.78
N PRO A 964 -0.39 1.02 19.60
CA PRO A 964 0.03 0.65 20.95
C PRO A 964 1.40 -0.04 21.02
N HIS A 965 1.75 -0.87 20.04
CA HIS A 965 3.04 -1.57 20.02
C HIS A 965 4.17 -0.61 19.68
N ILE A 966 3.91 0.33 18.75
CA ILE A 966 4.86 1.39 18.38
C ILE A 966 5.09 2.34 19.56
N HIS A 967 4.07 2.63 20.38
CA HIS A 967 4.21 3.54 21.53
C HIS A 967 5.23 3.03 22.55
N ILE A 968 5.31 1.72 22.83
CA ILE A 968 6.36 1.19 23.71
C ILE A 968 7.74 1.50 23.16
N LEU A 969 7.94 1.30 21.86
CA LEU A 969 9.20 1.57 21.20
C LEU A 969 9.53 3.06 21.23
N ASN A 970 8.53 3.94 21.05
CA ASN A 970 8.70 5.38 21.19
C ASN A 970 9.18 5.77 22.60
N LEU A 971 8.56 5.21 23.65
CA LEU A 971 8.95 5.49 25.03
C LEU A 971 10.36 4.97 25.33
N LEU A 972 10.70 3.76 24.88
CA LEU A 972 12.05 3.21 24.99
C LEU A 972 13.08 4.00 24.19
N GLN A 973 12.69 4.57 23.04
CA GLN A 973 13.55 5.44 22.24
C GLN A 973 13.88 6.74 22.99
N ILE A 974 12.90 7.34 23.68
CA ILE A 974 13.13 8.51 24.54
C ILE A 974 14.13 8.17 25.66
N ILE A 975 13.96 7.03 26.32
CA ILE A 975 14.90 6.54 27.35
C ILE A 975 16.30 6.32 26.75
N ALA A 976 16.37 5.70 25.56
CA ALA A 976 17.63 5.44 24.87
C ALA A 976 18.39 6.72 24.55
N MET A 977 17.71 7.75 24.04
CA MET A 977 18.31 9.06 23.79
C MET A 977 18.77 9.74 25.09
N LYS A 978 17.91 9.74 26.14
CA LYS A 978 18.25 10.32 27.45
C LYS A 978 19.52 9.70 28.05
N ASN A 979 19.71 8.38 27.87
CA ASN A 979 20.81 7.63 28.44
C ASN A 979 21.99 7.41 27.46
N ASN A 980 21.94 7.96 26.25
CA ASN A 980 22.89 7.68 25.16
C ASN A 980 23.12 6.18 24.89
N ASN A 981 22.06 5.36 25.00
CA ASN A 981 22.12 3.93 24.75
C ASN A 981 21.88 3.62 23.27
N GLU A 982 22.94 3.59 22.47
CA GLU A 982 22.87 3.34 21.03
C GLU A 982 22.20 2.00 20.67
N LYS A 983 22.45 0.94 21.45
CA LYS A 983 21.92 -0.40 21.15
C LYS A 983 20.39 -0.42 21.25
N LEU A 984 19.85 0.14 22.33
CA LEU A 984 18.40 0.30 22.50
C LEU A 984 17.81 1.24 21.45
N LEU A 985 18.53 2.31 21.10
CA LEU A 985 18.10 3.27 20.09
C LEU A 985 17.98 2.65 18.70
N ARG A 986 18.96 1.83 18.28
CA ARG A 986 18.90 1.09 17.01
C ARG A 986 17.69 0.17 16.98
N GLU A 987 17.49 -0.64 18.02
CA GLU A 987 16.38 -1.60 18.11
C GLU A 987 15.01 -0.91 18.03
N THR A 988 14.82 0.17 18.80
CA THR A 988 13.57 0.95 18.77
C THR A 988 13.34 1.62 17.43
N LEU A 989 14.39 2.12 16.77
CA LEU A 989 14.26 2.74 15.45
C LEU A 989 13.74 1.75 14.41
N VAL A 990 14.33 0.54 14.36
CA VAL A 990 13.88 -0.53 13.45
C VAL A 990 12.41 -0.82 13.70
N GLY A 991 12.06 -1.10 14.96
CA GLY A 991 10.68 -1.44 15.30
C GLY A 991 9.67 -0.33 14.98
N ILE A 992 10.01 0.95 15.22
CA ILE A 992 9.13 2.07 14.88
C ILE A 992 9.00 2.22 13.36
N ALA A 993 10.10 2.14 12.60
CA ALA A 993 10.05 2.21 11.14
C ALA A 993 9.18 1.07 10.55
N CYS A 994 9.34 -0.15 11.06
CA CYS A 994 8.58 -1.31 10.62
C CYS A 994 7.10 -1.24 11.02
N GLY A 995 6.77 -0.62 12.16
CA GLY A 995 5.40 -0.38 12.57
C GLY A 995 4.72 0.74 11.77
N MET A 996 5.46 1.82 11.52
CA MET A 996 4.97 3.02 10.80
C MET A 996 4.85 2.79 9.30
N LEU A 997 5.68 1.91 8.73
CA LEU A 997 5.74 1.68 7.30
C LEU A 997 5.92 3.03 6.57
N SER A 998 5.17 3.29 5.50
CA SER A 998 5.30 4.47 4.66
C SER A 998 4.50 5.66 5.21
N THR A 999 5.07 6.87 5.32
CA THR A 999 4.52 7.96 6.16
C THR A 999 4.33 9.32 5.50
N GLY A 1000 4.87 9.55 4.30
CA GLY A 1000 4.72 10.80 3.57
C GLY A 1000 5.39 10.74 2.22
#